data_AF-A0A2G8K5E7-F1
#
_entry.id   AF-A0A2G8K5E7-F1
#
_cell.length_a   1.000
_cell.length_b   1.000
_cell.length_c   1.000
_cell.angle_alpha   90.00
_cell.angle_beta   90.00
_cell.angle_gamma   90.00
#
_symmetry.space_group_name_H-M   'P 1'
#
loop_
_entity.id
_entity.type
_entity.pdbx_description
1 polymer ?
#
loop_
_entity_poly.entity_id
_entity_poly.type
_entity_poly.pdbx_seq_one_letter_code
_entity_poly.pdbx_strand_id
1 'polypeptide(L)'
;MILKKQLSLSQSQVEQMKMMGSMQSDLKTNVNKSGFISPNCPNAEPSVPKCECYGQVENGDGIASNEIFLLGSCEFDSWPAKVIHISIVCAGYNASREVVILIKSILFYRKNPLHIHFISDERAKHVLGHLFRSWDVPGLKYSFYMAEDYKADVDWIPNRHYSGLYGLMKLVLTKVLPLDLEKTIVLDTDITFATDIAELWQLFRKLGTREAIGLVENQSDWYLGTLWKRHKPWPAKGRGFNTGVMLFDLRKLRDLNWMQMWRLTAEKELMNLLATSLADQDIINALIKKHDYLVHSLPCAWNVQLSDNTRSELCYTEVNDLKAIHWNSPYKLNVKNKHVEFFRNLYLTFLEYDGNLLRRELFGCEAGKGNSTFQEQLDNLDEEDICYEFRREKILLHRSHLYYLDYNYTPEPNDVTLVAQLSIDRLQMLESICKHWDGPISLALYISDGEAQRFLDYALNSETLQARKNVGYHIVYKDGQFYPVNYLRNVALKQVQTEYIFLTDVDFLPMKGLHANLKKQVMNQNMENTKKALIVPAFETLRYRLDFPKTKSEVIHQLNLGTLLTFRYHVWPKGHAPTNFAKWRTAITPYTVQWEADFEPYIVIRKDCPHYDTRFVGFGWNKVSHIMEVDAQGYEFVVLPNAFIIHMPHTPSFDIAKFRSSETYRTCLQTLKEEFQRDLSKKYGFAALKYMAVGNR
;
A
#
# COMPACT_ATOMS: atom_id res chain seq x y z
N MET A 1 21.44 11.34 31.18
CA MET A 1 20.28 12.10 30.65
C MET A 1 20.22 12.15 29.12
N ILE A 2 21.05 11.35 28.41
CA ILE A 2 21.26 11.40 26.94
C ILE A 2 20.55 10.26 26.17
N LEU A 3 19.87 9.32 26.85
CA LEU A 3 19.15 8.21 26.20
C LEU A 3 17.63 8.40 26.03
N LYS A 4 17.09 9.59 26.36
CA LYS A 4 15.63 9.86 26.35
C LYS A 4 15.13 10.67 25.14
N LYS A 5 15.99 11.05 24.19
CA LYS A 5 15.60 11.93 23.06
C LYS A 5 15.62 11.30 21.66
N GLN A 6 16.07 10.06 21.50
CA GLN A 6 16.15 9.40 20.17
C GLN A 6 14.94 8.52 19.78
N LEU A 7 13.88 8.49 20.60
CA LEU A 7 12.70 7.65 20.34
C LEU A 7 11.42 8.41 20.69
N SER A 8 10.90 9.22 19.77
CA SER A 8 9.46 9.53 19.78
C SER A 8 8.74 8.49 18.93
N LEU A 9 8.60 7.26 19.46
CA LEU A 9 7.51 6.39 19.02
C LEU A 9 6.21 7.15 19.32
N SER A 10 5.27 7.20 18.38
CA SER A 10 3.96 7.77 18.71
C SER A 10 3.33 6.95 19.84
N GLN A 11 2.49 7.57 20.67
CA GLN A 11 1.72 6.84 21.70
C GLN A 11 0.97 5.63 21.09
N SER A 12 0.50 5.75 19.85
CA SER A 12 -0.15 4.66 19.12
C SER A 12 0.79 3.49 18.81
N GLN A 13 2.06 3.73 18.48
CA GLN A 13 3.05 2.68 18.21
C GLN A 13 3.44 1.93 19.50
N VAL A 14 3.54 2.64 20.62
CA VAL A 14 3.80 2.04 21.95
C VAL A 14 2.59 1.24 22.43
N GLU A 15 1.37 1.73 22.21
CA GLU A 15 0.14 1.02 22.52
C GLU A 15 -0.06 -0.22 21.65
N GLN A 16 0.26 -0.17 20.34
CA GLN A 16 0.22 -1.35 19.46
C GLN A 16 1.22 -2.43 19.88
N MET A 17 2.46 -2.05 20.23
CA MET A 17 3.45 -2.99 20.77
C MET A 17 3.01 -3.58 22.13
N LYS A 18 2.37 -2.78 22.99
CA LYS A 18 1.80 -3.24 24.27
C LYS A 18 0.57 -4.12 24.08
N MET A 19 -0.28 -3.85 23.10
CA MET A 19 -1.47 -4.64 22.81
C MET A 19 -1.07 -6.04 22.28
N MET A 20 -0.04 -6.13 21.44
CA MET A 20 0.55 -7.40 21.02
C MET A 20 1.27 -8.13 22.16
N GLY A 21 2.02 -7.40 23.01
CA GLY A 21 2.57 -7.95 24.24
C GLY A 21 1.50 -8.42 25.23
N SER A 22 0.33 -7.76 25.24
CA SER A 22 -0.82 -8.14 26.04
C SER A 22 -1.57 -9.35 25.47
N MET A 23 -1.66 -9.50 24.15
CA MET A 23 -2.12 -10.74 23.53
C MET A 23 -1.20 -11.90 23.92
N GLN A 24 0.12 -11.67 23.98
CA GLN A 24 1.11 -12.62 24.50
C GLN A 24 1.03 -12.85 26.03
N SER A 25 0.46 -11.92 26.82
CA SER A 25 0.32 -12.07 28.28
C SER A 25 -1.04 -12.61 28.73
N ASP A 26 -2.12 -12.27 28.03
CA ASP A 26 -3.47 -12.85 28.22
C ASP A 26 -3.50 -14.33 27.81
N LEU A 27 -2.49 -14.77 27.05
CA LEU A 27 -2.11 -16.16 26.80
C LEU A 27 -1.66 -16.94 28.05
N LYS A 28 -1.40 -16.29 29.21
CA LYS A 28 -1.01 -16.98 30.46
C LYS A 28 -2.13 -17.12 31.51
N THR A 29 -3.22 -16.37 31.40
CA THR A 29 -4.17 -16.23 32.53
C THR A 29 -5.50 -16.96 32.37
N ASN A 30 -5.82 -17.54 31.21
CA ASN A 30 -7.14 -18.14 30.97
C ASN A 30 -7.20 -19.70 30.89
N VAL A 31 -6.17 -20.43 31.35
CA VAL A 31 -6.17 -21.91 31.32
C VAL A 31 -6.20 -22.56 32.73
N ASN A 32 -6.41 -21.81 33.80
CA ASN A 32 -6.50 -22.38 35.16
C ASN A 32 -7.91 -22.33 35.76
N LYS A 33 -8.91 -22.94 35.10
CA LYS A 33 -10.16 -23.35 35.76
C LYS A 33 -10.78 -24.60 35.11
N SER A 34 -10.22 -25.76 35.42
CA SER A 34 -11.01 -27.00 35.53
C SER A 34 -10.15 -28.08 36.20
N GLY A 35 -10.39 -28.30 37.49
CA GLY A 35 -9.77 -29.42 38.21
C GLY A 35 -10.40 -30.74 37.77
N PHE A 36 -9.58 -31.76 37.56
CA PHE A 36 -9.97 -33.15 37.71
C PHE A 36 -8.75 -34.01 38.07
N ILE A 37 -9.06 -35.02 38.88
CA ILE A 37 -8.20 -35.90 39.66
C ILE A 37 -7.57 -36.99 38.77
N SER A 38 -6.27 -37.27 38.99
CA SER A 38 -5.54 -38.39 38.38
C SER A 38 -5.70 -39.67 39.20
N PRO A 39 -5.60 -40.86 38.56
CA PRO A 39 -4.76 -41.90 39.14
C PRO A 39 -3.80 -42.56 38.13
N ASN A 40 -2.51 -42.56 38.52
CA ASN A 40 -1.46 -43.56 38.35
C ASN A 40 -1.44 -44.53 37.14
N CYS A 41 -0.35 -44.48 36.38
CA CYS A 41 0.50 -45.67 36.11
C CYS A 41 1.92 -45.28 35.65
N PRO A 42 2.96 -46.09 35.93
CA PRO A 42 4.38 -45.70 35.87
C PRO A 42 5.18 -46.29 34.69
N ASN A 43 6.40 -45.74 34.52
CA ASN A 43 7.59 -46.25 33.81
C ASN A 43 7.66 -46.19 32.27
N ALA A 44 8.42 -45.22 31.77
CA ALA A 44 9.28 -45.36 30.59
C ALA A 44 10.51 -44.43 30.71
N GLU A 45 11.67 -44.97 30.36
CA GLU A 45 13.05 -44.46 30.47
C GLU A 45 13.43 -43.30 29.51
N PRO A 46 14.63 -42.68 29.67
CA PRO A 46 14.87 -41.28 29.35
C PRO A 46 15.57 -41.03 28.00
N SER A 47 15.10 -40.05 27.23
CA SER A 47 15.92 -39.32 26.25
C SER A 47 15.31 -37.97 25.86
N VAL A 48 15.42 -36.99 26.76
CA VAL A 48 15.29 -35.56 26.44
C VAL A 48 16.27 -34.80 27.35
N PRO A 49 17.20 -33.97 26.84
CA PRO A 49 17.97 -33.09 27.70
C PRO A 49 17.05 -31.97 28.19
N LYS A 50 16.74 -31.99 29.49
CA LYS A 50 16.22 -30.82 30.21
C LYS A 50 17.34 -29.78 30.31
N CYS A 51 17.07 -28.54 29.89
CA CYS A 51 17.84 -27.39 30.36
C CYS A 51 17.01 -26.68 31.44
N GLU A 52 17.20 -27.09 32.69
CA GLU A 52 16.90 -26.28 33.87
C GLU A 52 18.19 -26.23 34.69
N CYS A 53 18.78 -25.05 34.85
CA CYS A 53 19.86 -24.81 35.81
C CYS A 53 19.44 -23.66 36.73
N TYR A 54 19.08 -23.99 37.97
CA TYR A 54 19.10 -23.07 39.10
C TYR A 54 20.45 -23.22 39.80
N GLY A 55 21.18 -22.12 39.97
CA GLY A 55 22.36 -22.05 40.84
C GLY A 55 22.09 -21.11 42.01
N GLN A 56 22.01 -21.65 43.22
CA GLN A 56 22.17 -20.87 44.45
C GLN A 56 23.67 -20.85 44.80
N VAL A 57 24.20 -19.68 45.13
CA VAL A 57 25.47 -19.55 45.85
C VAL A 57 25.19 -18.72 47.10
N GLU A 58 25.26 -19.36 48.26
CA GLU A 58 25.42 -18.68 49.54
C GLU A 58 26.89 -18.26 49.65
N ASN A 59 27.13 -16.97 49.91
CA ASN A 59 28.34 -16.54 50.59
C ASN A 59 27.92 -15.53 51.67
N GLY A 60 28.33 -15.82 52.90
CA GLY A 60 28.09 -14.99 54.07
C GLY A 60 28.77 -13.65 53.92
N ASP A 61 27.96 -12.62 53.67
CA ASP A 61 27.94 -11.34 54.36
C ASP A 61 26.87 -10.48 53.66
N GLY A 62 25.77 -10.25 54.39
CA GLY A 62 24.51 -9.79 53.82
C GLY A 62 24.54 -8.36 53.30
N ILE A 63 24.67 -8.20 51.97
CA ILE A 63 24.17 -7.05 51.20
C ILE A 63 23.72 -7.56 49.82
N ALA A 64 22.43 -7.46 49.51
CA ALA A 64 21.87 -7.85 48.21
C ALA A 64 22.10 -6.75 47.17
N SER A 65 22.92 -7.03 46.15
CA SER A 65 23.03 -6.23 44.92
C SER A 65 22.43 -7.00 43.74
N ASN A 66 21.40 -6.44 43.11
CA ASN A 66 20.83 -6.96 41.86
C ASN A 66 21.73 -6.58 40.68
N GLU A 67 22.70 -7.43 40.33
CA GLU A 67 23.38 -7.38 39.03
C GLU A 67 22.87 -8.51 38.13
N ILE A 68 22.30 -8.12 36.98
CA ILE A 68 21.92 -9.05 35.91
C ILE A 68 23.18 -9.36 35.10
N PHE A 69 23.79 -10.53 35.34
CA PHE A 69 24.80 -11.07 34.45
C PHE A 69 24.13 -11.82 33.30
N LEU A 70 24.23 -11.27 32.08
CA LEU A 70 23.97 -12.00 30.85
C LEU A 70 25.15 -12.95 30.62
N LEU A 71 25.04 -14.20 31.06
CA LEU A 71 25.95 -15.27 30.66
C LEU A 71 25.13 -16.45 30.11
N GLY A 72 25.43 -16.80 28.86
CA GLY A 72 24.90 -17.99 28.20
C GLY A 72 24.43 -17.71 26.78
N SER A 73 25.36 -17.53 25.86
CA SER A 73 25.12 -17.69 24.43
C SER A 73 24.62 -19.12 24.18
N CYS A 74 23.34 -19.29 23.85
CA CYS A 74 22.92 -20.44 23.07
C CYS A 74 23.62 -20.33 21.71
N GLU A 75 24.61 -21.19 21.45
CA GLU A 75 25.10 -21.43 20.10
C GLU A 75 23.94 -21.98 19.27
N PHE A 76 23.17 -21.08 18.66
CA PHE A 76 22.43 -21.40 17.45
C PHE A 76 23.48 -21.74 16.41
N ASP A 77 23.45 -22.97 15.87
CA ASP A 77 24.17 -23.35 14.66
C ASP A 77 24.04 -22.20 13.64
N SER A 78 25.12 -21.43 13.48
CA SER A 78 25.15 -20.21 12.70
C SER A 78 25.16 -20.58 11.22
N TRP A 79 23.98 -20.85 10.68
CA TRP A 79 23.79 -20.94 9.25
C TRP A 79 24.02 -19.55 8.65
N PRO A 80 24.90 -19.35 7.65
CA PRO A 80 24.97 -18.07 6.95
C PRO A 80 23.60 -17.80 6.34
N ALA A 81 22.92 -16.73 6.75
CA ALA A 81 21.52 -16.45 6.47
C ALA A 81 21.17 -16.66 4.98
N LYS A 82 20.69 -17.86 4.62
CA LYS A 82 20.35 -18.18 3.23
C LYS A 82 19.05 -17.48 2.86
N VAL A 83 19.01 -16.99 1.63
CA VAL A 83 17.85 -16.34 1.04
C VAL A 83 16.72 -17.37 0.87
N ILE A 84 15.54 -17.03 1.37
CA ILE A 84 14.32 -17.82 1.18
C ILE A 84 13.60 -17.27 -0.05
N HIS A 85 13.32 -18.16 -1.01
CA HIS A 85 12.64 -17.80 -2.25
C HIS A 85 11.15 -18.11 -2.15
N ILE A 86 10.32 -17.10 -2.46
CA ILE A 86 8.87 -17.18 -2.35
C ILE A 86 8.27 -16.80 -3.71
N SER A 87 7.40 -17.63 -4.28
CA SER A 87 6.72 -17.35 -5.55
C SER A 87 5.24 -17.08 -5.31
N ILE A 88 4.74 -15.97 -5.86
CA ILE A 88 3.35 -15.53 -5.69
C ILE A 88 2.80 -15.14 -7.06
N VAL A 89 1.63 -15.67 -7.42
CA VAL A 89 0.87 -15.17 -8.56
C VAL A 89 -0.02 -14.03 -8.07
N CYS A 90 0.19 -12.83 -8.57
CA CYS A 90 -0.54 -11.64 -8.14
C CYS A 90 -0.81 -10.72 -9.33
N ALA A 91 -2.09 -10.60 -9.72
CA ALA A 91 -2.50 -9.80 -10.86
C ALA A 91 -3.71 -8.92 -10.56
N GLY A 92 -3.72 -7.72 -11.12
CA GLY A 92 -4.75 -6.70 -10.88
C GLY A 92 -4.62 -5.97 -9.53
N TYR A 93 -5.49 -4.96 -9.36
CA TYR A 93 -5.45 -4.07 -8.20
C TYR A 93 -5.86 -4.74 -6.89
N ASN A 94 -6.91 -5.58 -6.92
CA ASN A 94 -7.40 -6.26 -5.71
C ASN A 94 -6.37 -7.23 -5.14
N ALA A 95 -5.76 -8.08 -5.97
CA ALA A 95 -4.71 -8.99 -5.51
C ALA A 95 -3.48 -8.22 -4.98
N SER A 96 -3.11 -7.11 -5.64
CA SER A 96 -2.01 -6.26 -5.18
C SER A 96 -2.25 -5.63 -3.81
N ARG A 97 -3.52 -5.37 -3.46
CA ARG A 97 -3.93 -4.91 -2.13
C ARG A 97 -3.94 -6.04 -1.11
N GLU A 98 -4.52 -7.18 -1.46
CA GLU A 98 -4.67 -8.34 -0.56
C GLU A 98 -3.32 -8.93 -0.15
N VAL A 99 -2.38 -9.04 -1.10
CA VAL A 99 -1.05 -9.63 -0.84
C VAL A 99 -0.25 -8.86 0.22
N VAL A 100 -0.56 -7.58 0.47
CA VAL A 100 0.14 -6.77 1.48
C VAL A 100 0.07 -7.41 2.87
N ILE A 101 -1.06 -8.04 3.21
CA ILE A 101 -1.26 -8.66 4.53
C ILE A 101 -0.42 -9.91 4.67
N LEU A 102 -0.37 -10.75 3.63
CA LEU A 102 0.55 -11.87 3.55
C LEU A 102 1.99 -11.40 3.80
N ILE A 103 2.43 -10.39 3.05
CA ILE A 103 3.80 -9.87 3.16
C ILE A 103 4.09 -9.31 4.55
N LYS A 104 3.18 -8.55 5.15
CA LYS A 104 3.34 -8.06 6.53
C LYS A 104 3.49 -9.22 7.52
N SER A 105 2.63 -10.24 7.43
CA SER A 105 2.69 -11.39 8.33
C SER A 105 4.00 -12.18 8.21
N ILE A 106 4.52 -12.36 6.99
CA ILE A 106 5.83 -12.99 6.77
C ILE A 106 6.95 -12.13 7.33
N LEU A 107 6.98 -10.84 6.99
CA LEU A 107 8.03 -9.91 7.42
C LEU A 107 8.07 -9.72 8.93
N PHE A 108 6.92 -9.80 9.61
CA PHE A 108 6.84 -9.70 11.06
C PHE A 108 7.60 -10.81 11.78
N TYR A 109 7.54 -12.05 11.29
CA TYR A 109 8.24 -13.20 11.88
C TYR A 109 9.60 -13.50 11.25
N ARG A 110 9.98 -12.77 10.19
CA ARG A 110 11.16 -13.03 9.37
C ARG A 110 12.46 -12.90 10.15
N LYS A 111 13.33 -13.92 10.01
CA LYS A 111 14.74 -13.87 10.44
C LYS A 111 15.76 -13.99 9.30
N ASN A 112 15.31 -14.34 8.10
CA ASN A 112 16.16 -14.58 6.93
C ASN A 112 15.91 -13.54 5.83
N PRO A 113 16.91 -13.22 4.99
CA PRO A 113 16.65 -12.45 3.78
C PRO A 113 15.68 -13.20 2.86
N LEU A 114 14.80 -12.45 2.20
CA LEU A 114 13.74 -13.00 1.34
C LEU A 114 13.93 -12.53 -0.09
N HIS A 115 13.59 -13.38 -1.06
CA HIS A 115 13.40 -12.99 -2.45
C HIS A 115 12.01 -13.40 -2.92
N ILE A 116 11.16 -12.42 -3.18
CA ILE A 116 9.79 -12.64 -3.69
C ILE A 116 9.76 -12.58 -5.22
N HIS A 117 9.29 -13.65 -5.84
CA HIS A 117 9.09 -13.79 -7.27
C HIS A 117 7.61 -13.61 -7.58
N PHE A 118 7.23 -12.45 -8.13
CA PHE A 118 5.88 -12.13 -8.53
C PHE A 118 5.63 -12.51 -9.99
N ILE A 119 4.63 -13.34 -10.22
CA ILE A 119 4.05 -13.55 -11.55
C ILE A 119 2.85 -12.61 -11.62
N SER A 120 2.97 -11.57 -12.43
CA SER A 120 2.09 -10.40 -12.35
C SER A 120 1.71 -9.87 -13.72
N ASP A 121 0.54 -9.27 -13.83
CA ASP A 121 0.20 -8.40 -14.95
C ASP A 121 0.94 -7.04 -14.84
N GLU A 122 0.85 -6.22 -15.89
CA GLU A 122 1.47 -4.89 -15.92
C GLU A 122 0.97 -4.00 -14.76
N ARG A 123 -0.32 -4.12 -14.42
CA ARG A 123 -0.96 -3.34 -13.34
C ARG A 123 -0.34 -3.68 -11.98
N ALA A 124 -0.30 -4.97 -11.62
CA ALA A 124 0.28 -5.40 -10.36
C ALA A 124 1.78 -5.12 -10.30
N LYS A 125 2.54 -5.29 -11.40
CA LYS A 125 3.95 -4.89 -11.47
C LYS A 125 4.16 -3.42 -11.13
N HIS A 126 3.33 -2.54 -11.70
CA HIS A 126 3.42 -1.11 -11.45
C HIS A 126 3.13 -0.77 -9.98
N VAL A 127 2.04 -1.31 -9.44
CA VAL A 127 1.61 -1.08 -8.05
C VAL A 127 2.60 -1.66 -7.05
N LEU A 128 2.90 -2.96 -7.14
CA LEU A 128 3.80 -3.64 -6.21
C LEU A 128 5.23 -3.14 -6.37
N GLY A 129 5.69 -2.88 -7.60
CA GLY A 129 7.02 -2.31 -7.83
C GLY A 129 7.19 -0.95 -7.14
N HIS A 130 6.16 -0.09 -7.18
CA HIS A 130 6.18 1.15 -6.41
C HIS A 130 6.09 0.90 -4.89
N LEU A 131 5.21 0.00 -4.46
CA LEU A 131 5.06 -0.35 -3.05
C LEU A 131 6.37 -0.84 -2.44
N PHE A 132 7.00 -1.87 -3.00
CA PHE A 132 8.24 -2.41 -2.44
C PHE A 132 9.42 -1.44 -2.52
N ARG A 133 9.54 -0.63 -3.59
CA ARG A 133 10.55 0.45 -3.65
C ARG A 133 10.35 1.51 -2.58
N SER A 134 9.10 1.94 -2.36
CA SER A 134 8.78 2.95 -1.35
C SER A 134 8.74 2.38 0.08
N TRP A 135 8.52 1.08 0.23
CA TRP A 135 8.57 0.39 1.51
C TRP A 135 10.02 0.23 1.98
N ASP A 136 10.94 -0.10 1.08
CA ASP A 136 12.38 -0.15 1.34
C ASP A 136 12.75 -1.01 2.57
N VAL A 137 12.25 -2.26 2.58
CA VAL A 137 12.49 -3.19 3.68
C VAL A 137 13.88 -3.83 3.52
N PRO A 138 14.78 -3.73 4.51
CA PRO A 138 16.10 -4.37 4.46
C PRO A 138 16.00 -5.89 4.28
N GLY A 139 16.95 -6.47 3.54
CA GLY A 139 17.00 -7.91 3.29
C GLY A 139 15.85 -8.47 2.44
N LEU A 140 15.03 -7.62 1.81
CA LEU A 140 13.94 -8.02 0.94
C LEU A 140 14.26 -7.70 -0.53
N LYS A 141 14.39 -8.74 -1.35
CA LYS A 141 14.48 -8.64 -2.81
C LYS A 141 13.16 -9.06 -3.45
N TYR A 142 12.90 -8.55 -4.65
CA TYR A 142 11.74 -8.93 -5.42
C TYR A 142 12.03 -8.90 -6.91
N SER A 143 11.33 -9.74 -7.67
CA SER A 143 11.41 -9.80 -9.13
C SER A 143 10.04 -10.04 -9.74
N PHE A 144 9.78 -9.43 -10.90
CA PHE A 144 8.52 -9.53 -11.60
C PHE A 144 8.68 -10.29 -12.92
N TYR A 145 7.77 -11.21 -13.17
CA TYR A 145 7.65 -12.00 -14.39
C TYR A 145 6.28 -11.73 -14.98
N MET A 146 6.21 -11.26 -16.24
CA MET A 146 4.94 -10.83 -16.84
C MET A 146 4.09 -12.04 -17.16
N ALA A 147 2.88 -12.08 -16.61
CA ALA A 147 1.95 -13.18 -16.84
C ALA A 147 1.54 -13.28 -18.33
N GLU A 148 1.54 -12.15 -19.03
CA GLU A 148 1.22 -12.03 -20.46
C GLU A 148 2.13 -12.87 -21.35
N ASP A 149 3.39 -13.07 -20.95
CA ASP A 149 4.38 -13.83 -21.73
C ASP A 149 4.12 -15.35 -21.69
N TYR A 150 3.34 -15.82 -20.71
CA TYR A 150 3.11 -17.24 -20.45
C TYR A 150 1.63 -17.64 -20.47
N LYS A 151 0.70 -16.68 -20.62
CA LYS A 151 -0.74 -16.96 -20.64
C LYS A 151 -1.14 -18.03 -21.65
N ALA A 152 -0.51 -18.04 -22.84
CA ALA A 152 -0.82 -18.97 -23.91
C ALA A 152 -0.55 -20.44 -23.54
N ASP A 153 0.32 -20.69 -22.55
CA ASP A 153 0.58 -22.05 -22.07
C ASP A 153 -0.62 -22.64 -21.33
N VAL A 154 -1.52 -21.81 -20.77
CA VAL A 154 -2.64 -22.26 -19.91
C VAL A 154 -4.02 -21.78 -20.34
N ASP A 155 -4.12 -20.75 -21.20
CA ASP A 155 -5.39 -20.13 -21.64
C ASP A 155 -6.34 -21.09 -22.37
N TRP A 156 -5.81 -22.15 -22.96
CA TRP A 156 -6.61 -23.19 -23.61
C TRP A 156 -7.39 -24.07 -22.62
N ILE A 157 -7.14 -23.98 -21.31
CA ILE A 157 -7.78 -24.78 -20.26
C ILE A 157 -9.06 -24.08 -19.80
N PRO A 158 -10.26 -24.66 -20.03
CA PRO A 158 -11.49 -24.10 -19.50
C PRO A 158 -11.46 -24.08 -17.96
N ASN A 159 -11.77 -22.93 -17.36
CA ASN A 159 -11.70 -22.72 -15.91
C ASN A 159 -12.92 -21.97 -15.38
N ARG A 160 -13.49 -22.43 -14.27
CA ARG A 160 -14.63 -21.80 -13.57
C ARG A 160 -14.23 -21.10 -12.27
N HIS A 161 -12.96 -21.17 -11.89
CA HIS A 161 -12.46 -20.56 -10.68
C HIS A 161 -12.52 -19.03 -10.74
N TYR A 162 -12.82 -18.39 -9.61
CA TYR A 162 -12.98 -16.92 -9.54
C TYR A 162 -11.71 -16.15 -9.89
N SER A 163 -10.52 -16.73 -9.65
CA SER A 163 -9.23 -16.14 -10.05
C SER A 163 -8.95 -16.22 -11.56
N GLY A 164 -9.84 -16.85 -12.34
CA GLY A 164 -9.72 -16.97 -13.79
C GLY A 164 -8.39 -17.57 -14.24
N LEU A 165 -7.83 -17.03 -15.32
CA LEU A 165 -6.56 -17.47 -15.91
C LEU A 165 -5.40 -17.50 -14.89
N TYR A 166 -5.32 -16.50 -13.99
CA TYR A 166 -4.21 -16.38 -13.04
C TYR A 166 -4.17 -17.54 -12.05
N GLY A 167 -5.31 -18.16 -11.74
CA GLY A 167 -5.35 -19.40 -10.94
C GLY A 167 -4.56 -20.55 -11.57
N LEU A 168 -4.38 -20.58 -12.89
CA LEU A 168 -3.64 -21.63 -13.59
C LEU A 168 -2.13 -21.36 -13.69
N MET A 169 -1.68 -20.13 -13.42
CA MET A 169 -0.30 -19.71 -13.66
C MET A 169 0.73 -20.42 -12.75
N LYS A 170 0.29 -21.05 -11.65
CA LYS A 170 1.17 -21.88 -10.82
C LYS A 170 1.71 -23.11 -11.58
N LEU A 171 1.01 -23.57 -12.62
CA LEU A 171 1.43 -24.71 -13.45
C LEU A 171 2.69 -24.41 -14.27
N VAL A 172 2.95 -23.13 -14.61
CA VAL A 172 4.05 -22.74 -15.49
C VAL A 172 5.29 -22.25 -14.75
N LEU A 173 5.33 -22.32 -13.42
CA LEU A 173 6.42 -21.78 -12.59
C LEU A 173 7.81 -22.33 -12.96
N THR A 174 7.91 -23.60 -13.36
CA THR A 174 9.21 -24.20 -13.77
C THR A 174 9.80 -23.56 -15.03
N LYS A 175 8.95 -22.98 -15.89
CA LYS A 175 9.31 -22.25 -17.11
C LYS A 175 9.49 -20.75 -16.85
N VAL A 176 8.70 -20.17 -15.96
CA VAL A 176 8.72 -18.73 -15.64
C VAL A 176 9.94 -18.34 -14.80
N LEU A 177 10.26 -19.14 -13.77
CA LEU A 177 11.29 -18.82 -12.80
C LEU A 177 12.71 -19.11 -13.34
N PRO A 178 13.74 -18.40 -12.86
CA PRO A 178 15.13 -18.56 -13.32
C PRO A 178 15.62 -20.01 -13.26
N LEU A 179 16.43 -20.43 -14.24
CA LEU A 179 16.90 -21.81 -14.38
C LEU A 179 17.81 -22.25 -13.23
N ASP A 180 18.55 -21.31 -12.66
CA ASP A 180 19.43 -21.47 -11.50
C ASP A 180 18.67 -21.51 -10.16
N LEU A 181 17.40 -21.08 -10.14
CA LEU A 181 16.56 -21.21 -8.96
C LEU A 181 16.10 -22.66 -8.79
N GLU A 182 16.58 -23.33 -7.75
CA GLU A 182 16.27 -24.75 -7.51
C GLU A 182 14.99 -24.98 -6.71
N LYS A 183 14.65 -24.11 -5.76
CA LYS A 183 13.56 -24.33 -4.80
C LYS A 183 12.81 -23.04 -4.53
N THR A 184 11.50 -23.12 -4.32
CA THR A 184 10.67 -21.96 -3.97
C THR A 184 9.44 -22.39 -3.16
N ILE A 185 9.02 -21.55 -2.21
CA ILE A 185 7.72 -21.69 -1.54
C ILE A 185 6.69 -20.96 -2.40
N VAL A 186 5.66 -21.66 -2.86
CA VAL A 186 4.55 -21.04 -3.61
C VAL A 186 3.41 -20.73 -2.64
N LEU A 187 2.93 -19.49 -2.66
CA LEU A 187 1.87 -19.02 -1.77
C LEU A 187 0.73 -18.34 -2.53
N ASP A 188 -0.50 -18.58 -2.08
CA ASP A 188 -1.65 -17.75 -2.43
C ASP A 188 -1.61 -16.40 -1.69
N THR A 189 -2.29 -15.39 -2.25
CA THR A 189 -2.28 -14.02 -1.71
C THR A 189 -3.06 -13.85 -0.41
N ASP A 190 -3.91 -14.83 -0.06
CA ASP A 190 -4.83 -14.83 1.07
C ASP A 190 -4.38 -15.79 2.19
N ILE A 191 -3.06 -15.93 2.33
CA ILE A 191 -2.41 -16.61 3.45
C ILE A 191 -2.01 -15.60 4.54
N THR A 192 -2.10 -15.99 5.80
CA THR A 192 -1.59 -15.22 6.95
C THR A 192 -0.66 -16.11 7.77
N PHE A 193 0.61 -15.72 7.90
CA PHE A 193 1.59 -16.45 8.69
C PHE A 193 1.49 -16.11 10.18
N ALA A 194 1.72 -17.12 11.03
CA ALA A 194 1.78 -17.02 12.48
C ALA A 194 3.15 -17.46 13.06
N THR A 195 4.12 -17.78 12.18
CA THR A 195 5.48 -18.22 12.55
C THR A 195 6.49 -17.77 11.50
N ASP A 196 7.78 -18.01 11.77
CA ASP A 196 8.86 -17.77 10.79
C ASP A 196 8.76 -18.74 9.60
N ILE A 197 8.71 -18.19 8.38
CA ILE A 197 8.66 -18.95 7.13
C ILE A 197 9.93 -19.81 6.90
N ALA A 198 11.02 -19.51 7.60
CA ALA A 198 12.22 -20.34 7.59
C ALA A 198 11.95 -21.78 8.05
N GLU A 199 11.03 -21.99 9.00
CA GLU A 199 10.62 -23.33 9.45
C GLU A 199 9.96 -24.12 8.30
N LEU A 200 9.15 -23.47 7.46
CA LEU A 200 8.55 -24.09 6.27
C LEU A 200 9.63 -24.44 5.24
N TRP A 201 10.57 -23.52 5.02
CA TRP A 201 11.70 -23.74 4.10
C TRP A 201 12.54 -24.96 4.50
N GLN A 202 12.72 -25.22 5.79
CA GLN A 202 13.47 -26.39 6.28
C GLN A 202 12.82 -27.72 5.88
N LEU A 203 11.51 -27.75 5.63
CA LEU A 203 10.79 -28.96 5.22
C LEU A 203 11.20 -29.46 3.84
N PHE A 204 11.88 -28.65 3.00
CA PHE A 204 12.52 -29.14 1.77
C PHE A 204 13.49 -30.30 2.02
N ARG A 205 14.11 -30.38 3.20
CA ARG A 205 15.03 -31.48 3.57
C ARG A 205 14.30 -32.81 3.81
N LYS A 206 12.99 -32.76 4.06
CA LYS A 206 12.15 -33.95 4.28
C LYS A 206 11.60 -34.55 3.00
N LEU A 207 11.71 -33.84 1.86
CA LEU A 207 11.34 -34.39 0.56
C LEU A 207 12.30 -35.52 0.19
N GLY A 208 11.75 -36.71 -0.03
CA GLY A 208 12.45 -37.87 -0.54
C GLY A 208 13.04 -37.65 -1.93
N THR A 209 13.84 -38.60 -2.41
CA THR A 209 14.58 -38.47 -3.66
C THR A 209 13.68 -38.21 -4.87
N ARG A 210 12.50 -38.85 -4.92
CA ARG A 210 11.52 -38.72 -6.02
C ARG A 210 10.42 -37.69 -5.75
N GLU A 211 10.29 -37.25 -4.49
CA GLU A 211 9.31 -36.23 -4.12
C GLU A 211 9.83 -34.86 -4.56
N ALA A 212 9.02 -34.13 -5.31
CA ALA A 212 9.35 -32.82 -5.88
C ALA A 212 8.41 -31.71 -5.40
N ILE A 213 7.27 -32.09 -4.80
CA ILE A 213 6.25 -31.15 -4.33
C ILE A 213 5.89 -31.47 -2.88
N GLY A 214 5.92 -30.48 -1.98
CA GLY A 214 5.32 -30.58 -0.65
C GLY A 214 3.96 -29.90 -0.61
N LEU A 215 2.90 -30.60 -0.16
CA LEU A 215 1.54 -30.07 -0.07
C LEU A 215 0.83 -30.52 1.21
N VAL A 216 -0.17 -29.74 1.64
CA VAL A 216 -1.07 -30.12 2.74
C VAL A 216 -2.34 -30.75 2.17
N GLU A 217 -2.81 -31.84 2.79
CA GLU A 217 -4.07 -32.49 2.42
C GLU A 217 -5.22 -31.46 2.48
N ASN A 218 -6.11 -31.50 1.49
CA ASN A 218 -7.29 -30.66 1.45
C ASN A 218 -8.23 -31.02 2.62
N GLN A 219 -8.64 -30.03 3.40
CA GLN A 219 -9.38 -30.23 4.64
C GLN A 219 -10.90 -30.33 4.44
N SER A 220 -11.35 -30.54 3.20
CA SER A 220 -12.77 -30.76 2.85
C SER A 220 -12.94 -32.04 2.04
N ASP A 221 -14.16 -32.55 1.99
CA ASP A 221 -14.49 -33.76 1.21
C ASP A 221 -14.76 -33.45 -0.28
N TRP A 222 -14.25 -32.32 -0.80
CA TRP A 222 -14.43 -31.89 -2.19
C TRP A 222 -14.08 -33.00 -3.19
N TYR A 223 -12.87 -33.53 -3.11
CA TYR A 223 -12.40 -34.56 -4.05
C TYR A 223 -12.99 -35.96 -3.80
N LEU A 224 -13.69 -36.17 -2.67
CA LEU A 224 -14.44 -37.41 -2.44
C LEU A 224 -15.77 -37.43 -3.19
N GLY A 225 -16.24 -36.29 -3.71
CA GLY A 225 -17.48 -36.18 -4.48
C GLY A 225 -18.75 -36.26 -3.62
N THR A 226 -18.62 -36.20 -2.29
CA THR A 226 -19.73 -36.42 -1.34
C THR A 226 -20.45 -35.14 -0.93
N LEU A 227 -19.93 -33.95 -1.25
CA LEU A 227 -20.50 -32.68 -0.81
C LEU A 227 -21.90 -32.39 -1.39
N TRP A 228 -22.17 -32.72 -2.66
CA TRP A 228 -23.44 -32.41 -3.34
C TRP A 228 -23.90 -33.55 -4.27
N LYS A 229 -25.22 -33.74 -4.43
CA LYS A 229 -25.86 -34.85 -5.18
C LYS A 229 -25.51 -34.97 -6.69
N ARG A 230 -24.66 -34.10 -7.24
CA ARG A 230 -24.17 -34.13 -8.64
C ARG A 230 -22.71 -33.67 -8.76
N HIS A 231 -21.96 -33.69 -7.66
CA HIS A 231 -20.57 -33.27 -7.68
C HIS A 231 -19.70 -34.33 -8.35
N LYS A 232 -19.06 -33.99 -9.48
CA LYS A 232 -18.03 -34.83 -10.10
C LYS A 232 -16.69 -34.09 -10.02
N PRO A 233 -15.89 -34.34 -8.97
CA PRO A 233 -14.60 -33.68 -8.83
C PRO A 233 -13.59 -34.21 -9.86
N TRP A 234 -12.53 -33.43 -10.08
CA TRP A 234 -11.35 -33.93 -10.76
C TRP A 234 -10.72 -35.10 -9.99
N PRO A 235 -9.97 -36.01 -10.65
CA PRO A 235 -9.35 -37.12 -9.94
C PRO A 235 -8.35 -36.62 -8.89
N ALA A 236 -8.37 -37.19 -7.68
CA ALA A 236 -7.35 -36.95 -6.66
C ALA A 236 -7.02 -38.21 -5.85
N LYS A 237 -5.95 -38.16 -5.07
CA LYS A 237 -5.61 -39.16 -4.03
C LYS A 237 -6.28 -38.74 -2.71
N GLY A 238 -7.11 -39.61 -2.12
CA GLY A 238 -7.81 -39.30 -0.87
C GLY A 238 -8.69 -38.05 -0.99
N ARG A 239 -8.56 -37.11 -0.05
CA ARG A 239 -9.23 -35.80 -0.12
C ARG A 239 -8.55 -34.81 -1.08
N GLY A 240 -7.48 -35.20 -1.75
CA GLY A 240 -6.65 -34.31 -2.54
C GLY A 240 -5.81 -33.37 -1.67
N PHE A 241 -5.12 -32.44 -2.31
CA PHE A 241 -4.20 -31.49 -1.70
C PHE A 241 -4.60 -30.06 -2.05
N ASN A 242 -4.39 -29.13 -1.11
CA ASN A 242 -4.60 -27.72 -1.36
C ASN A 242 -3.32 -27.05 -1.91
N THR A 243 -3.45 -26.18 -2.92
CA THR A 243 -2.30 -25.53 -3.59
C THR A 243 -2.01 -24.11 -3.13
N GLY A 244 -2.56 -23.68 -2.00
CA GLY A 244 -2.29 -22.34 -1.43
C GLY A 244 -0.97 -22.21 -0.68
N VAL A 245 -0.39 -23.33 -0.25
CA VAL A 245 0.97 -23.39 0.30
C VAL A 245 1.66 -24.62 -0.29
N MET A 246 2.70 -24.41 -1.08
CA MET A 246 3.44 -25.48 -1.76
C MET A 246 4.94 -25.33 -1.61
N LEU A 247 5.64 -26.44 -1.43
CA LEU A 247 7.09 -26.51 -1.59
C LEU A 247 7.41 -27.05 -2.98
N PHE A 248 8.03 -26.25 -3.85
CA PHE A 248 8.42 -26.68 -5.20
C PHE A 248 9.93 -26.87 -5.28
N ASP A 249 10.38 -28.10 -5.50
CA ASP A 249 11.75 -28.40 -5.95
C ASP A 249 11.79 -28.28 -7.48
N LEU A 250 12.00 -27.05 -7.95
CA LEU A 250 11.99 -26.68 -9.36
C LEU A 250 13.00 -27.48 -10.18
N ARG A 251 14.16 -27.82 -9.61
CA ARG A 251 15.16 -28.66 -10.28
C ARG A 251 14.58 -30.04 -10.59
N LYS A 252 14.07 -30.75 -9.57
CA LYS A 252 13.43 -32.07 -9.77
C LYS A 252 12.24 -31.99 -10.74
N LEU A 253 11.41 -30.95 -10.62
CA LEU A 253 10.26 -30.77 -11.52
C LEU A 253 10.68 -30.54 -12.98
N ARG A 254 11.77 -29.79 -13.22
CA ARG A 254 12.33 -29.61 -14.57
C ARG A 254 12.90 -30.92 -15.11
N ASP A 255 13.63 -31.68 -14.30
CA ASP A 255 14.18 -32.99 -14.68
C ASP A 255 13.08 -34.01 -15.07
N LEU A 256 11.93 -33.92 -14.40
CA LEU A 256 10.75 -34.74 -14.66
C LEU A 256 9.90 -34.25 -15.85
N ASN A 257 10.30 -33.16 -16.50
CA ASN A 257 9.55 -32.49 -17.55
C ASN A 257 8.12 -32.10 -17.12
N TRP A 258 8.01 -31.46 -15.95
CA TRP A 258 6.75 -31.01 -15.34
C TRP A 258 5.74 -30.41 -16.32
N MET A 259 6.21 -29.53 -17.22
CA MET A 259 5.37 -28.86 -18.22
C MET A 259 4.60 -29.84 -19.10
N GLN A 260 5.26 -30.90 -19.55
CA GLN A 260 4.63 -31.94 -20.35
C GLN A 260 3.67 -32.79 -19.49
N MET A 261 4.06 -33.13 -18.27
CA MET A 261 3.27 -34.00 -17.39
C MET A 261 1.89 -33.41 -17.05
N TRP A 262 1.85 -32.15 -16.60
CA TRP A 262 0.57 -31.52 -16.24
C TRP A 262 -0.28 -31.27 -17.48
N ARG A 263 0.34 -30.92 -18.62
CA ARG A 263 -0.38 -30.68 -19.88
C ARG A 263 -1.08 -31.94 -20.38
N LEU A 264 -0.36 -33.05 -20.48
CA LEU A 264 -0.94 -34.35 -20.89
C LEU A 264 -2.03 -34.82 -19.92
N THR A 265 -1.86 -34.53 -18.62
CA THR A 265 -2.87 -34.81 -17.61
C THR A 265 -4.13 -33.99 -17.86
N ALA A 266 -4.00 -32.68 -18.05
CA ALA A 266 -5.12 -31.77 -18.29
C ALA A 266 -5.87 -32.13 -19.59
N GLU A 267 -5.15 -32.34 -20.70
CA GLU A 267 -5.75 -32.75 -21.99
C GLU A 267 -6.56 -34.04 -21.84
N LYS A 268 -6.03 -35.04 -21.13
CA LYS A 268 -6.73 -36.32 -20.89
C LYS A 268 -7.99 -36.16 -20.05
N GLU A 269 -7.93 -35.42 -18.93
CA GLU A 269 -9.09 -35.27 -18.06
C GLU A 269 -10.18 -34.38 -18.69
N LEU A 270 -9.79 -33.38 -19.50
CA LEU A 270 -10.72 -32.51 -20.24
C LEU A 270 -11.50 -33.23 -21.34
N MET A 271 -11.11 -34.44 -21.75
CA MET A 271 -11.95 -35.28 -22.62
C MET A 271 -13.25 -35.73 -21.91
N ASN A 272 -13.24 -35.79 -20.57
CA ASN A 272 -14.34 -36.32 -19.76
C ASN A 272 -14.95 -35.28 -18.79
N LEU A 273 -14.27 -34.15 -18.61
CA LEU A 273 -14.64 -33.04 -17.72
C LEU A 273 -14.66 -31.74 -18.52
N LEU A 274 -15.68 -30.91 -18.31
CA LEU A 274 -15.88 -29.71 -19.12
C LEU A 274 -14.91 -28.56 -18.79
N ALA A 275 -14.44 -28.49 -17.55
CA ALA A 275 -13.58 -27.42 -17.05
C ALA A 275 -12.95 -27.80 -15.71
N THR A 276 -11.87 -27.10 -15.35
CA THR A 276 -11.40 -27.03 -13.96
C THR A 276 -12.38 -26.21 -13.11
N SER A 277 -12.52 -26.59 -11.84
CA SER A 277 -13.33 -25.87 -10.83
C SER A 277 -12.44 -25.17 -9.81
N LEU A 278 -11.31 -25.78 -9.46
CA LEU A 278 -10.30 -25.24 -8.54
C LEU A 278 -8.96 -24.98 -9.27
N ALA A 279 -9.04 -24.54 -10.52
CA ALA A 279 -7.90 -24.14 -11.37
C ALA A 279 -6.72 -25.14 -11.35
N ASP A 280 -5.52 -24.68 -10.97
CA ASP A 280 -4.30 -25.47 -10.88
C ASP A 280 -4.43 -26.67 -9.93
N GLN A 281 -5.17 -26.50 -8.83
CA GLN A 281 -5.37 -27.53 -7.81
C GLN A 281 -5.96 -28.82 -8.40
N ASP A 282 -6.91 -28.70 -9.32
CA ASP A 282 -7.56 -29.85 -9.97
C ASP A 282 -6.56 -30.64 -10.84
N ILE A 283 -5.74 -29.94 -11.62
CA ILE A 283 -4.75 -30.57 -12.51
C ILE A 283 -3.62 -31.20 -11.70
N ILE A 284 -3.11 -30.50 -10.68
CA ILE A 284 -2.05 -31.00 -9.79
C ILE A 284 -2.53 -32.27 -9.06
N ASN A 285 -3.77 -32.28 -8.54
CA ASN A 285 -4.33 -33.47 -7.89
C ASN A 285 -4.51 -34.65 -8.85
N ALA A 286 -4.97 -34.40 -10.08
CA ALA A 286 -5.11 -35.45 -11.10
C ALA A 286 -3.76 -36.05 -11.50
N LEU A 287 -2.71 -35.23 -11.54
CA LEU A 287 -1.35 -35.66 -11.80
C LEU A 287 -0.81 -36.50 -10.63
N ILE A 288 -0.98 -36.02 -9.38
CA ILE A 288 -0.56 -36.73 -8.17
C ILE A 288 -1.27 -38.09 -8.04
N LYS A 289 -2.55 -38.20 -8.44
CA LYS A 289 -3.26 -39.49 -8.45
C LYS A 289 -2.57 -40.52 -9.36
N LYS A 290 -1.96 -40.09 -10.47
CA LYS A 290 -1.23 -40.95 -11.40
C LYS A 290 0.23 -41.17 -10.98
N HIS A 291 0.82 -40.21 -10.29
CA HIS A 291 2.24 -40.16 -9.93
C HIS A 291 2.41 -39.82 -8.45
N ASP A 292 1.97 -40.72 -7.57
CA ASP A 292 1.86 -40.42 -6.15
C ASP A 292 3.20 -40.28 -5.42
N TYR A 293 4.28 -40.79 -6.01
CA TYR A 293 5.66 -40.62 -5.55
C TYR A 293 6.18 -39.18 -5.65
N LEU A 294 5.46 -38.27 -6.32
CA LEU A 294 5.88 -36.89 -6.51
C LEU A 294 5.60 -35.99 -5.30
N VAL A 295 4.64 -36.37 -4.45
CA VAL A 295 4.13 -35.50 -3.39
C VAL A 295 4.60 -35.96 -2.00
N HIS A 296 5.12 -35.00 -1.23
CA HIS A 296 5.33 -35.12 0.20
C HIS A 296 4.16 -34.47 0.95
N SER A 297 3.57 -35.18 1.91
CA SER A 297 2.48 -34.63 2.73
C SER A 297 3.02 -33.79 3.87
N LEU A 298 2.70 -32.49 3.87
CA LEU A 298 3.09 -31.54 4.91
C LEU A 298 2.11 -31.58 6.09
N PRO A 299 2.58 -31.27 7.32
CA PRO A 299 1.69 -31.11 8.47
C PRO A 299 0.62 -30.05 8.21
N CYS A 300 -0.63 -30.32 8.61
CA CYS A 300 -1.74 -29.48 8.20
C CYS A 300 -1.79 -28.08 8.85
N ALA A 301 -1.01 -27.86 9.92
CA ALA A 301 -0.72 -26.56 10.49
C ALA A 301 -0.11 -25.54 9.50
N TRP A 302 0.60 -26.02 8.46
CA TRP A 302 1.20 -25.19 7.42
C TRP A 302 0.22 -24.70 6.35
N ASN A 303 -1.05 -25.13 6.41
CA ASN A 303 -2.12 -24.65 5.53
C ASN A 303 -3.47 -24.96 6.19
N VAL A 304 -3.78 -24.21 7.26
CA VAL A 304 -5.06 -24.30 7.98
C VAL A 304 -6.14 -23.63 7.13
N GLN A 305 -6.97 -24.43 6.48
CA GLN A 305 -7.91 -23.98 5.45
C GLN A 305 -9.23 -23.52 6.08
N LEU A 306 -9.59 -22.26 5.91
CA LEU A 306 -10.82 -21.68 6.47
C LEU A 306 -11.92 -21.57 5.41
N SER A 307 -12.85 -22.52 5.43
CA SER A 307 -14.07 -22.52 4.62
C SER A 307 -15.22 -23.17 5.38
N ASP A 308 -16.45 -22.99 4.90
CA ASP A 308 -17.67 -23.47 5.58
C ASP A 308 -17.76 -25.00 5.70
N ASN A 309 -16.94 -25.75 4.94
CA ASN A 309 -16.94 -27.21 4.94
C ASN A 309 -15.56 -27.80 5.27
N THR A 310 -14.67 -27.05 5.92
CA THR A 310 -13.35 -27.54 6.30
C THR A 310 -13.32 -28.17 7.69
N ARG A 311 -12.39 -29.10 7.87
CA ARG A 311 -12.10 -29.79 9.15
C ARG A 311 -10.86 -29.19 9.80
N SER A 312 -10.68 -27.87 9.70
CA SER A 312 -9.46 -27.17 10.11
C SER A 312 -9.15 -27.28 11.61
N GLU A 313 -10.17 -27.52 12.43
CA GLU A 313 -10.06 -27.72 13.88
C GLU A 313 -9.20 -28.93 14.27
N LEU A 314 -8.96 -29.85 13.33
CA LEU A 314 -8.10 -31.03 13.55
C LEU A 314 -6.60 -30.71 13.42
N CYS A 315 -6.25 -29.49 13.00
CA CYS A 315 -4.87 -29.09 12.68
C CYS A 315 -4.16 -28.31 13.78
N TYR A 316 -4.86 -28.00 14.86
CA TYR A 316 -4.34 -27.27 16.00
C TYR A 316 -5.06 -27.71 17.26
N THR A 317 -4.31 -27.82 18.35
CA THR A 317 -4.84 -28.01 19.70
C THR A 317 -4.63 -26.77 20.55
N GLU A 318 -3.51 -26.06 20.31
CA GLU A 318 -3.13 -24.82 20.96
C GLU A 318 -2.74 -23.77 19.92
N VAL A 319 -2.67 -22.50 20.35
CA VAL A 319 -2.32 -21.37 19.46
C VAL A 319 -0.92 -21.54 18.85
N ASN A 320 0.03 -22.12 19.59
CA ASN A 320 1.40 -22.34 19.13
C ASN A 320 1.50 -23.35 17.98
N ASP A 321 0.46 -24.15 17.74
CA ASP A 321 0.40 -25.10 16.64
C ASP A 321 0.11 -24.40 15.30
N LEU A 322 -0.43 -23.17 15.32
CA LEU A 322 -0.79 -22.43 14.11
C LEU A 322 0.44 -21.89 13.41
N LYS A 323 0.60 -22.24 12.12
CA LYS A 323 1.76 -21.82 11.31
C LYS A 323 1.36 -20.93 10.14
N ALA A 324 0.39 -21.36 9.32
CA ALA A 324 -0.17 -20.56 8.25
C ALA A 324 -1.69 -20.78 8.10
N ILE A 325 -2.43 -19.68 8.12
CA ILE A 325 -3.88 -19.63 8.00
C ILE A 325 -4.23 -19.27 6.56
N HIS A 326 -5.12 -20.03 5.93
CA HIS A 326 -5.51 -19.84 4.54
C HIS A 326 -6.99 -19.49 4.43
N TRP A 327 -7.27 -18.26 3.97
CA TRP A 327 -8.63 -17.74 3.76
C TRP A 327 -9.21 -18.18 2.40
N ASN A 328 -9.20 -19.49 2.16
CA ASN A 328 -9.51 -20.10 0.86
C ASN A 328 -10.98 -20.04 0.44
N SER A 329 -11.89 -19.62 1.32
CA SER A 329 -13.29 -19.39 0.97
C SER A 329 -13.48 -18.14 0.10
N PRO A 330 -14.44 -18.13 -0.84
CA PRO A 330 -14.90 -16.92 -1.51
C PRO A 330 -15.44 -15.86 -0.54
N TYR A 331 -15.95 -16.29 0.63
CA TYR A 331 -16.45 -15.38 1.67
C TYR A 331 -15.33 -14.80 2.56
N LYS A 332 -14.08 -15.23 2.35
CA LYS A 332 -12.88 -14.75 3.07
C LYS A 332 -13.09 -14.75 4.58
N LEU A 333 -13.07 -13.56 5.21
CA LEU A 333 -13.25 -13.43 6.65
C LEU A 333 -14.65 -13.90 7.09
N ASN A 334 -15.68 -13.85 6.25
CA ASN A 334 -17.08 -14.12 6.62
C ASN A 334 -17.45 -15.62 6.76
N VAL A 335 -16.46 -16.53 6.74
CA VAL A 335 -16.67 -17.97 6.92
C VAL A 335 -17.19 -18.34 8.31
N LYS A 336 -17.87 -19.49 8.40
CA LYS A 336 -18.27 -20.07 9.68
C LYS A 336 -17.24 -21.10 10.15
N ASN A 337 -16.57 -20.81 11.26
CA ASN A 337 -15.65 -21.73 11.93
C ASN A 337 -15.71 -21.48 13.45
N LYS A 338 -15.53 -22.52 14.27
CA LYS A 338 -15.58 -22.43 15.74
C LYS A 338 -14.63 -21.38 16.32
N HIS A 339 -13.46 -21.21 15.71
CA HIS A 339 -12.41 -20.28 16.16
C HIS A 339 -12.26 -19.07 15.21
N VAL A 340 -13.27 -18.77 14.39
CA VAL A 340 -13.17 -17.74 13.34
C VAL A 340 -12.85 -16.35 13.89
N GLU A 341 -13.34 -15.98 15.08
CA GLU A 341 -13.07 -14.68 15.69
C GLU A 341 -11.58 -14.49 16.00
N PHE A 342 -10.92 -15.54 16.50
CA PHE A 342 -9.49 -15.52 16.74
C PHE A 342 -8.70 -15.30 15.43
N PHE A 343 -9.02 -16.07 14.39
CA PHE A 343 -8.36 -15.92 13.08
C PHE A 343 -8.60 -14.54 12.46
N ARG A 344 -9.84 -14.02 12.56
CA ARG A 344 -10.17 -12.67 12.09
C ARG A 344 -9.34 -11.63 12.82
N ASN A 345 -9.23 -11.71 14.15
CA ASN A 345 -8.44 -10.77 14.93
C ASN A 345 -6.94 -10.83 14.57
N LEU A 346 -6.40 -12.03 14.32
CA LEU A 346 -5.04 -12.18 13.83
C LEU A 346 -4.83 -11.52 12.45
N TYR A 347 -5.76 -11.75 11.52
CA TYR A 347 -5.73 -11.10 10.20
C TYR A 347 -5.83 -9.56 10.33
N LEU A 348 -6.78 -9.07 11.14
CA LEU A 348 -6.98 -7.65 11.37
C LEU A 348 -5.76 -7.00 12.02
N THR A 349 -5.05 -7.72 12.89
CA THR A 349 -3.78 -7.26 13.47
C THR A 349 -2.78 -6.91 12.37
N PHE A 350 -2.55 -7.80 11.40
CA PHE A 350 -1.63 -7.53 10.29
C PHE A 350 -2.18 -6.52 9.29
N LEU A 351 -3.50 -6.48 9.11
CA LEU A 351 -4.14 -5.45 8.29
C LEU A 351 -3.83 -4.05 8.84
N GLU A 352 -4.03 -3.84 10.15
CA GLU A 352 -3.84 -2.55 10.82
C GLU A 352 -2.38 -2.26 11.18
N TYR A 353 -1.51 -3.27 11.18
CA TYR A 353 -0.10 -3.14 11.54
C TYR A 353 0.60 -2.09 10.67
N ASP A 354 1.28 -1.14 11.31
CA ASP A 354 2.07 -0.12 10.62
C ASP A 354 3.26 -0.77 9.91
N GLY A 355 3.16 -0.88 8.59
CA GLY A 355 4.21 -1.50 7.79
C GLY A 355 5.53 -0.74 7.81
N ASN A 356 5.56 0.55 8.19
CA ASN A 356 6.81 1.29 8.32
C ASN A 356 7.69 0.70 9.45
N LEU A 357 7.09 0.06 10.46
CA LEU A 357 7.83 -0.63 11.52
C LEU A 357 8.66 -1.81 10.99
N LEU A 358 8.27 -2.39 9.85
CA LEU A 358 8.97 -3.52 9.22
C LEU A 358 10.24 -3.11 8.47
N ARG A 359 10.51 -1.79 8.33
CA ARG A 359 11.81 -1.27 7.86
C ARG A 359 12.91 -1.50 8.89
N ARG A 360 12.55 -1.60 10.17
CA ARG A 360 13.50 -1.83 11.25
C ARG A 360 13.76 -3.32 11.35
N GLU A 361 15.03 -3.73 11.31
CA GLU A 361 15.40 -5.08 11.72
C GLU A 361 15.18 -5.19 13.23
N LEU A 362 14.02 -5.70 13.64
CA LEU A 362 13.73 -5.91 15.06
C LEU A 362 14.62 -7.01 15.64
N PHE A 363 15.03 -8.02 14.85
CA PHE A 363 15.87 -9.15 15.27
C PHE A 363 16.75 -9.74 14.12
N GLY A 364 18.01 -9.27 13.98
CA GLY A 364 19.22 -10.04 13.59
C GLY A 364 19.57 -10.39 12.12
N CYS A 365 20.67 -9.81 11.59
CA CYS A 365 21.89 -10.45 11.01
C CYS A 365 22.81 -9.35 10.43
N GLU A 366 24.10 -9.28 10.79
CA GLU A 366 25.02 -8.22 10.30
C GLU A 366 25.15 -8.15 8.76
N ALA A 367 24.86 -9.24 8.06
CA ALA A 367 24.90 -9.36 6.61
C ALA A 367 23.74 -8.63 5.88
N GLY A 368 22.80 -8.04 6.63
CA GLY A 368 21.59 -7.39 6.12
C GLY A 368 21.59 -5.87 6.17
N LYS A 369 22.72 -5.19 6.50
CA LYS A 369 22.81 -3.73 6.44
C LYS A 369 22.49 -3.25 5.03
N GLY A 370 21.21 -2.93 4.80
CA GLY A 370 20.76 -2.31 3.57
C GLY A 370 21.54 -1.01 3.39
N ASN A 371 21.70 -0.58 2.13
CA ASN A 371 22.12 0.78 1.81
C ASN A 371 21.09 1.72 2.45
N SER A 372 21.32 2.13 3.69
CA SER A 372 20.43 3.05 4.37
C SER A 372 20.82 4.45 3.94
N THR A 373 20.61 4.75 2.65
CA THR A 373 20.70 6.10 2.09
C THR A 373 19.91 7.08 2.96
N PHE A 374 18.82 6.65 3.58
CA PHE A 374 18.10 7.44 4.58
C PHE A 374 18.92 7.71 5.85
N GLN A 375 19.57 6.69 6.44
CA GLN A 375 20.41 6.88 7.63
C GLN A 375 21.64 7.72 7.30
N GLU A 376 22.29 7.48 6.16
CA GLU A 376 23.37 8.33 5.66
C GLU A 376 22.91 9.77 5.44
N GLN A 377 21.73 9.99 4.85
CA GLN A 377 21.16 11.33 4.70
C GLN A 377 20.79 11.97 6.03
N LEU A 378 20.30 11.18 6.99
CA LEU A 378 19.94 11.63 8.34
C LEU A 378 21.19 12.02 9.15
N ASP A 379 22.24 11.21 9.09
CA ASP A 379 23.53 11.47 9.76
C ASP A 379 24.24 12.71 9.18
N ASN A 380 23.92 13.07 7.93
CA ASN A 380 24.40 14.30 7.29
C ASN A 380 23.57 15.55 7.65
N LEU A 381 22.45 15.41 8.38
CA LEU A 381 21.68 16.56 8.85
C LEU A 381 22.28 17.11 10.15
N ASP A 382 22.42 18.42 10.20
CA ASP A 382 22.80 19.13 11.42
C ASP A 382 21.62 19.15 12.41
N GLU A 383 21.74 18.42 13.52
CA GLU A 383 20.73 18.37 14.58
C GLU A 383 20.55 19.72 15.30
N GLU A 384 21.54 20.62 15.21
CA GLU A 384 21.47 21.97 15.77
C GLU A 384 20.79 22.97 14.82
N ASP A 385 20.53 22.57 13.56
CA ASP A 385 19.79 23.41 12.62
C ASP A 385 18.36 23.64 13.13
N ILE A 386 17.99 24.91 13.23
CA ILE A 386 16.66 25.34 13.66
C ILE A 386 15.54 24.74 12.78
N CYS A 387 15.87 24.34 11.55
CA CYS A 387 14.99 23.73 10.55
C CYS A 387 15.19 22.23 10.35
N TYR A 388 15.91 21.58 11.27
CA TYR A 388 16.16 20.15 11.29
C TYR A 388 14.89 19.32 11.00
N GLU A 389 13.77 19.62 11.66
CA GLU A 389 12.52 18.87 11.46
C GLU A 389 12.00 18.96 10.02
N PHE A 390 12.05 20.13 9.36
CA PHE A 390 11.67 20.25 7.95
C PHE A 390 12.63 19.50 7.02
N ARG A 391 13.93 19.59 7.31
CA ARG A 391 14.97 18.91 6.51
C ARG A 391 14.86 17.39 6.62
N ARG A 392 14.52 16.88 7.81
CA ARG A 392 14.26 15.47 8.08
C ARG A 392 13.03 14.97 7.32
N GLU A 393 11.93 15.72 7.30
CA GLU A 393 10.75 15.35 6.52
C GLU A 393 11.03 15.31 5.01
N LYS A 394 11.88 16.20 4.50
CA LYS A 394 12.25 16.22 3.08
C LYS A 394 12.91 14.92 2.61
N ILE A 395 13.71 14.28 3.47
CA ILE A 395 14.41 13.02 3.16
C ILE A 395 13.58 11.78 3.52
N LEU A 396 12.44 11.96 4.21
CA LEU A 396 11.58 10.85 4.62
C LEU A 396 11.00 10.13 3.40
N LEU A 397 11.25 8.83 3.32
CA LEU A 397 10.67 7.99 2.29
C LEU A 397 9.30 7.50 2.75
N HIS A 398 8.21 8.04 2.19
CA HIS A 398 6.87 7.53 2.50
C HIS A 398 6.55 6.25 1.74
N ARG A 399 6.16 5.20 2.46
CA ARG A 399 5.59 3.98 1.86
C ARG A 399 4.27 4.33 1.19
N SER A 400 4.07 3.85 -0.03
CA SER A 400 2.91 4.22 -0.84
C SER A 400 2.36 3.03 -1.62
N HIS A 401 1.02 2.94 -1.74
CA HIS A 401 0.31 1.95 -2.54
C HIS A 401 -0.52 2.65 -3.62
N LEU A 402 -0.12 2.50 -4.88
CA LEU A 402 -0.82 3.12 -6.01
C LEU A 402 -2.08 2.32 -6.36
N TYR A 403 -3.12 3.00 -6.88
CA TYR A 403 -4.34 2.37 -7.39
C TYR A 403 -4.95 1.35 -6.41
N TYR A 404 -5.29 1.82 -5.22
CA TYR A 404 -5.83 1.00 -4.13
C TYR A 404 -7.21 0.39 -4.45
N LEU A 405 -7.94 1.02 -5.38
CA LEU A 405 -9.18 0.53 -5.97
C LEU A 405 -9.02 0.39 -7.49
N ASP A 406 -9.94 -0.34 -8.11
CA ASP A 406 -9.93 -0.55 -9.56
C ASP A 406 -9.91 0.76 -10.35
N TYR A 407 -8.93 0.86 -11.24
CA TYR A 407 -8.80 1.97 -12.17
C TYR A 407 -8.76 1.47 -13.62
N ASN A 408 -9.73 1.93 -14.41
CA ASN A 408 -9.84 1.67 -15.82
C ASN A 408 -10.26 2.95 -16.55
N TYR A 409 -9.32 3.52 -17.28
CA TYR A 409 -9.50 4.73 -18.06
C TYR A 409 -8.58 4.72 -19.27
N THR A 410 -9.07 5.24 -20.39
CA THR A 410 -8.29 5.43 -21.61
C THR A 410 -8.30 6.92 -21.93
N PRO A 411 -7.12 7.58 -21.97
CA PRO A 411 -7.05 9.02 -22.22
C PRO A 411 -7.59 9.42 -23.58
N GLU A 412 -8.51 10.39 -23.60
CA GLU A 412 -8.92 11.08 -24.82
C GLU A 412 -8.00 12.29 -25.13
N PRO A 413 -7.91 12.74 -26.39
CA PRO A 413 -7.20 13.97 -26.73
C PRO A 413 -7.76 15.18 -25.99
N ASN A 414 -6.87 16.04 -25.50
CA ASN A 414 -7.21 17.27 -24.74
C ASN A 414 -7.96 17.02 -23.43
N ASP A 415 -8.03 15.77 -22.97
CA ASP A 415 -8.63 15.46 -21.68
C ASP A 415 -7.81 16.04 -20.52
N VAL A 416 -8.49 16.34 -19.42
CA VAL A 416 -7.95 17.00 -18.25
C VAL A 416 -8.19 16.10 -17.04
N THR A 417 -7.13 15.72 -16.32
CA THR A 417 -7.25 15.00 -15.05
C THR A 417 -7.26 15.98 -13.89
N LEU A 418 -8.26 15.88 -13.00
CA LEU A 418 -8.25 16.60 -11.73
C LEU A 418 -7.25 15.93 -10.79
N VAL A 419 -6.29 16.70 -10.29
CA VAL A 419 -5.26 16.22 -9.36
C VAL A 419 -5.45 16.88 -8.02
N ALA A 420 -5.61 16.07 -6.98
CA ALA A 420 -5.76 16.55 -5.61
C ALA A 420 -5.17 15.55 -4.61
N GLN A 421 -5.17 15.94 -3.35
CA GLN A 421 -4.70 15.14 -2.23
C GLN A 421 -5.58 15.39 -1.01
N LEU A 422 -5.68 14.40 -0.12
CA LEU A 422 -6.53 14.50 1.06
C LEU A 422 -6.07 13.61 2.21
N SER A 423 -6.55 13.94 3.40
CA SER A 423 -6.50 13.12 4.61
C SER A 423 -7.87 12.52 4.90
N ILE A 424 -7.93 11.62 5.90
CA ILE A 424 -9.14 10.89 6.26
C ILE A 424 -10.32 11.81 6.66
N ASP A 425 -10.04 12.98 7.27
CA ASP A 425 -11.04 13.96 7.71
C ASP A 425 -11.66 14.77 6.54
N ARG A 426 -11.27 14.47 5.30
CA ARG A 426 -11.83 15.05 4.08
C ARG A 426 -12.50 14.04 3.15
N LEU A 427 -12.64 12.78 3.55
CA LEU A 427 -13.28 11.74 2.73
C LEU A 427 -14.66 12.14 2.20
N GLN A 428 -15.45 12.85 3.00
CA GLN A 428 -16.79 13.33 2.63
C GLN A 428 -16.83 14.21 1.37
N MET A 429 -15.71 14.84 0.99
CA MET A 429 -15.62 15.65 -0.23
C MET A 429 -15.56 14.80 -1.49
N LEU A 430 -15.10 13.55 -1.41
CA LEU A 430 -14.85 12.71 -2.59
C LEU A 430 -16.10 12.47 -3.42
N GLU A 431 -17.21 12.11 -2.79
CA GLU A 431 -18.48 11.92 -3.51
C GLU A 431 -18.93 13.21 -4.20
N SER A 432 -18.84 14.33 -3.49
CA SER A 432 -19.24 15.63 -4.00
C SER A 432 -18.39 16.03 -5.20
N ILE A 433 -17.06 15.87 -5.13
CA ILE A 433 -16.17 16.08 -6.28
C ILE A 433 -16.57 15.16 -7.43
N CYS A 434 -16.77 13.86 -7.17
CA CYS A 434 -17.12 12.91 -8.22
C CYS A 434 -18.46 13.22 -8.90
N LYS A 435 -19.40 13.85 -8.19
CA LYS A 435 -20.67 14.34 -8.73
C LYS A 435 -20.52 15.63 -9.54
N HIS A 436 -19.48 16.45 -9.29
CA HIS A 436 -19.25 17.73 -9.97
C HIS A 436 -18.24 17.66 -11.12
N TRP A 437 -17.36 16.67 -11.09
CA TRP A 437 -16.31 16.43 -12.08
C TRP A 437 -16.45 15.03 -12.65
N ASP A 438 -16.91 14.89 -13.88
CA ASP A 438 -17.11 13.63 -14.60
C ASP A 438 -15.80 13.06 -15.19
N GLY A 439 -14.82 13.91 -15.46
CA GLY A 439 -13.50 13.55 -15.99
C GLY A 439 -12.63 12.69 -15.06
N PRO A 440 -11.45 12.23 -15.54
CA PRO A 440 -10.53 11.45 -14.74
C PRO A 440 -10.02 12.23 -13.52
N ILE A 441 -9.73 11.49 -12.44
CA ILE A 441 -9.24 12.04 -11.18
C ILE A 441 -8.02 11.23 -10.72
N SER A 442 -6.98 11.91 -10.22
CA SER A 442 -5.84 11.30 -9.51
C SER A 442 -5.75 11.88 -8.09
N LEU A 443 -5.86 11.01 -7.09
CA LEU A 443 -5.92 11.38 -5.67
C LEU A 443 -4.86 10.68 -4.84
N ALA A 444 -4.08 11.44 -4.08
CA ALA A 444 -3.22 10.91 -3.04
C ALA A 444 -3.89 11.03 -1.65
N LEU A 445 -4.01 9.91 -0.94
CA LEU A 445 -4.63 9.81 0.38
C LEU A 445 -3.55 9.59 1.44
N TYR A 446 -3.41 10.51 2.39
CA TYR A 446 -2.46 10.38 3.50
C TYR A 446 -3.15 9.81 4.74
N ILE A 447 -3.04 8.49 4.91
CA ILE A 447 -3.80 7.70 5.89
C ILE A 447 -2.96 6.56 6.48
N SER A 448 -3.32 6.03 7.65
CA SER A 448 -2.68 4.84 8.23
C SER A 448 -3.16 3.54 7.56
N ASP A 449 -2.51 2.41 7.83
CA ASP A 449 -2.96 1.10 7.31
C ASP A 449 -4.38 0.75 7.77
N GLY A 450 -4.72 0.99 9.04
CA GLY A 450 -6.08 0.78 9.53
C GLY A 450 -7.11 1.75 8.92
N GLU A 451 -6.71 3.00 8.66
CA GLU A 451 -7.57 3.97 7.97
C GLU A 451 -7.78 3.61 6.49
N ALA A 452 -6.81 2.95 5.84
CA ALA A 452 -6.95 2.49 4.46
C ALA A 452 -8.07 1.45 4.29
N GLN A 453 -8.27 0.58 5.28
CA GLN A 453 -9.40 -0.34 5.30
C GLN A 453 -10.73 0.41 5.47
N ARG A 454 -10.79 1.39 6.38
CA ARG A 454 -12.00 2.22 6.54
C ARG A 454 -12.34 2.99 5.26
N PHE A 455 -11.32 3.45 4.54
CA PHE A 455 -11.49 4.07 3.23
C PHE A 455 -12.04 3.08 2.20
N LEU A 456 -11.52 1.84 2.16
CA LEU A 456 -12.04 0.79 1.28
C LEU A 456 -13.52 0.55 1.54
N ASP A 457 -13.91 0.39 2.81
CA ASP A 457 -15.31 0.18 3.20
C ASP A 457 -16.18 1.40 2.83
N TYR A 458 -15.69 2.63 3.04
CA TYR A 458 -16.38 3.85 2.62
C TYR A 458 -16.61 3.90 1.11
N ALA A 459 -15.57 3.63 0.31
CA ALA A 459 -15.65 3.68 -1.15
C ALA A 459 -16.54 2.57 -1.72
N LEU A 460 -16.49 1.36 -1.13
CA LEU A 460 -17.35 0.25 -1.51
C LEU A 460 -18.80 0.46 -1.06
N ASN A 461 -19.10 1.19 0.00
CA ASN A 461 -20.51 1.46 0.36
C ASN A 461 -21.11 2.67 -0.37
N SER A 462 -20.33 3.39 -1.18
CA SER A 462 -20.79 4.52 -1.98
C SER A 462 -21.11 4.11 -3.41
N GLU A 463 -22.38 4.21 -3.81
CA GLU A 463 -22.81 3.95 -5.19
C GLU A 463 -22.05 4.82 -6.21
N THR A 464 -21.77 6.08 -5.85
CA THR A 464 -21.05 7.03 -6.72
C THR A 464 -19.60 6.60 -6.93
N LEU A 465 -18.91 6.22 -5.85
CA LEU A 465 -17.49 5.88 -5.93
C LEU A 465 -17.28 4.50 -6.56
N GLN A 466 -18.14 3.51 -6.25
CA GLN A 466 -18.09 2.19 -6.87
C GLN A 466 -18.28 2.23 -8.39
N ALA A 467 -19.23 3.04 -8.87
CA ALA A 467 -19.56 3.15 -10.29
C ALA A 467 -18.42 3.80 -11.11
N ARG A 468 -17.53 4.55 -10.47
CA ARG A 468 -16.49 5.31 -11.15
C ARG A 468 -15.15 4.59 -11.17
N LYS A 469 -14.76 4.15 -12.36
CA LYS A 469 -13.45 3.49 -12.61
C LYS A 469 -12.38 4.43 -13.17
N ASN A 470 -12.67 5.70 -13.37
CA ASN A 470 -11.72 6.73 -13.81
C ASN A 470 -11.17 7.58 -12.65
N VAL A 471 -11.13 7.03 -11.43
CA VAL A 471 -10.58 7.69 -10.24
C VAL A 471 -9.43 6.86 -9.70
N GLY A 472 -8.21 7.39 -9.79
CA GLY A 472 -7.00 6.78 -9.24
C GLY A 472 -6.84 7.15 -7.76
N TYR A 473 -6.91 6.14 -6.89
CA TYR A 473 -6.69 6.31 -5.45
C TYR A 473 -5.30 5.79 -5.07
N HIS A 474 -4.42 6.68 -4.61
CA HIS A 474 -3.05 6.36 -4.24
C HIS A 474 -2.87 6.57 -2.73
N ILE A 475 -2.66 5.51 -1.97
CA ILE A 475 -2.45 5.60 -0.52
C ILE A 475 -0.98 5.95 -0.27
N VAL A 476 -0.75 6.99 0.51
CA VAL A 476 0.56 7.31 1.10
C VAL A 476 0.41 7.09 2.60
N TYR A 477 1.13 6.11 3.13
CA TYR A 477 0.96 5.73 4.52
C TYR A 477 1.54 6.79 5.44
N LYS A 478 0.78 7.13 6.50
CA LYS A 478 1.20 8.10 7.53
C LYS A 478 2.58 7.75 8.09
N ASP A 479 3.48 8.71 8.03
CA ASP A 479 4.83 8.69 8.58
C ASP A 479 5.30 10.15 8.71
N GLY A 480 6.13 10.46 9.71
CA GLY A 480 6.58 11.83 10.01
C GLY A 480 5.61 12.66 10.88
N GLN A 481 6.01 13.90 11.18
CA GLN A 481 5.30 14.82 12.07
C GLN A 481 4.45 15.88 11.35
N PHE A 482 4.66 16.06 10.04
CA PHE A 482 3.99 17.08 9.24
C PHE A 482 3.16 16.45 8.14
N TYR A 483 2.15 17.17 7.67
CA TYR A 483 1.43 16.75 6.48
C TYR A 483 2.29 16.96 5.22
N PRO A 484 2.67 15.90 4.47
CA PRO A 484 3.64 16.02 3.38
C PRO A 484 2.96 16.46 2.08
N VAL A 485 2.26 17.61 2.10
CA VAL A 485 1.33 18.07 1.04
C VAL A 485 1.93 18.05 -0.37
N ASN A 486 3.17 18.51 -0.54
CA ASN A 486 3.82 18.58 -1.85
C ASN A 486 4.27 17.20 -2.34
N TYR A 487 4.66 16.30 -1.43
CA TYR A 487 4.91 14.89 -1.76
C TYR A 487 3.62 14.23 -2.25
N LEU A 488 2.50 14.43 -1.56
CA LEU A 488 1.19 13.87 -1.95
C LEU A 488 0.75 14.37 -3.34
N ARG A 489 0.87 15.67 -3.60
CA ARG A 489 0.59 16.25 -4.93
C ARG A 489 1.47 15.59 -6.01
N ASN A 490 2.76 15.40 -5.74
CA ASN A 490 3.67 14.73 -6.66
C ASN A 490 3.33 13.25 -6.89
N VAL A 491 2.86 12.53 -5.87
CA VAL A 491 2.38 11.15 -6.03
C VAL A 491 1.19 11.11 -6.99
N ALA A 492 0.19 11.97 -6.78
CA ALA A 492 -0.97 12.04 -7.65
C ALA A 492 -0.60 12.49 -9.08
N LEU A 493 0.26 13.50 -9.22
CA LEU A 493 0.73 14.01 -10.52
C LEU A 493 1.39 12.93 -11.36
N LYS A 494 2.29 12.13 -10.76
CA LYS A 494 3.04 11.08 -11.46
C LYS A 494 2.15 9.96 -12.03
N GLN A 495 0.91 9.84 -11.56
CA GLN A 495 -0.03 8.80 -12.00
C GLN A 495 -1.04 9.30 -13.04
N VAL A 496 -0.97 10.57 -13.43
CA VAL A 496 -1.85 11.12 -14.45
C VAL A 496 -1.53 10.52 -15.82
N GLN A 497 -2.58 10.09 -16.53
CA GLN A 497 -2.48 9.54 -17.88
C GLN A 497 -2.82 10.57 -18.99
N THR A 498 -3.58 11.62 -18.67
CA THR A 498 -3.91 12.69 -19.63
C THR A 498 -2.75 13.66 -19.82
N GLU A 499 -2.72 14.38 -20.95
CA GLU A 499 -1.70 15.41 -21.20
C GLU A 499 -1.90 16.66 -20.35
N TYR A 500 -3.14 17.00 -20.02
CA TYR A 500 -3.48 18.19 -19.24
C TYR A 500 -3.99 17.80 -17.86
N ILE A 501 -3.72 18.66 -16.89
CA ILE A 501 -4.05 18.45 -15.48
C ILE A 501 -4.71 19.70 -14.92
N PHE A 502 -5.68 19.50 -14.03
CA PHE A 502 -6.26 20.55 -13.22
C PHE A 502 -5.81 20.39 -11.76
N LEU A 503 -4.93 21.29 -11.32
CA LEU A 503 -4.33 21.28 -9.99
C LEU A 503 -5.29 21.94 -8.99
N THR A 504 -5.89 21.15 -8.11
CA THR A 504 -6.87 21.63 -7.11
C THR A 504 -6.61 21.06 -5.72
N ASP A 505 -7.17 21.72 -4.71
CA ASP A 505 -7.30 21.18 -3.37
C ASP A 505 -8.65 20.46 -3.23
N VAL A 506 -8.73 19.46 -2.33
CA VAL A 506 -9.93 18.61 -2.15
C VAL A 506 -11.14 19.37 -1.61
N ASP A 507 -10.92 20.52 -0.97
CA ASP A 507 -11.99 21.34 -0.40
C ASP A 507 -12.75 22.17 -1.45
N PHE A 508 -12.40 22.04 -2.74
CA PHE A 508 -13.06 22.75 -3.83
C PHE A 508 -14.04 21.87 -4.59
N LEU A 509 -15.21 22.43 -4.86
CA LEU A 509 -16.19 21.88 -5.79
C LEU A 509 -16.15 22.63 -7.13
N PRO A 510 -15.88 21.92 -8.24
CA PRO A 510 -16.02 22.45 -9.60
C PRO A 510 -17.44 22.84 -9.96
N MET A 511 -17.59 23.88 -10.79
CA MET A 511 -18.86 24.10 -11.48
C MET A 511 -19.26 22.88 -12.31
N LYS A 512 -20.56 22.61 -12.42
CA LYS A 512 -21.06 21.52 -13.26
C LYS A 512 -20.64 21.75 -14.71
N GLY A 513 -20.16 20.70 -15.37
CA GLY A 513 -19.67 20.77 -16.75
C GLY A 513 -18.30 21.44 -16.90
N LEU A 514 -17.57 21.70 -15.80
CA LEU A 514 -16.25 22.31 -15.88
C LEU A 514 -15.27 21.46 -16.70
N HIS A 515 -15.27 20.14 -16.53
CA HIS A 515 -14.39 19.23 -17.27
C HIS A 515 -14.55 19.40 -18.79
N ALA A 516 -15.77 19.31 -19.31
CA ALA A 516 -16.07 19.52 -20.73
C ALA A 516 -15.70 20.94 -21.22
N ASN A 517 -15.88 21.96 -20.37
CA ASN A 517 -15.45 23.33 -20.66
C ASN A 517 -13.93 23.40 -20.79
N LEU A 518 -13.18 22.82 -19.85
CA LEU A 518 -11.72 22.83 -19.86
C LEU A 518 -11.14 22.10 -21.06
N LYS A 519 -11.70 20.96 -21.48
CA LYS A 519 -11.30 20.28 -22.74
C LYS A 519 -11.38 21.22 -23.95
N LYS A 520 -12.43 22.04 -24.04
CA LYS A 520 -12.57 23.06 -25.10
C LYS A 520 -11.57 24.19 -24.93
N GLN A 521 -11.31 24.66 -23.71
CA GLN A 521 -10.35 25.74 -23.47
C GLN A 521 -8.91 25.34 -23.77
N VAL A 522 -8.53 24.09 -23.51
CA VAL A 522 -7.22 23.54 -23.88
C VAL A 522 -6.96 23.72 -25.38
N MET A 523 -7.94 23.34 -26.22
CA MET A 523 -7.88 23.53 -27.68
C MET A 523 -7.89 25.03 -28.06
N ASN A 524 -8.87 25.78 -27.56
CA ASN A 524 -9.07 27.20 -27.91
C ASN A 524 -7.89 28.09 -27.53
N GLN A 525 -7.16 27.73 -26.47
CA GLN A 525 -5.98 28.46 -26.03
C GLN A 525 -4.68 27.98 -26.67
N ASN A 526 -4.74 26.96 -27.54
CA ASN A 526 -3.59 26.36 -28.21
C ASN A 526 -2.51 25.91 -27.21
N MET A 527 -2.92 25.23 -26.13
CA MET A 527 -2.00 24.83 -25.06
C MET A 527 -0.94 23.81 -25.51
N GLU A 528 -1.19 23.07 -26.58
CA GLU A 528 -0.23 22.12 -27.16
C GLU A 528 1.07 22.82 -27.62
N ASN A 529 0.93 24.02 -28.20
CA ASN A 529 2.01 24.79 -28.80
C ASN A 529 2.45 26.00 -27.98
N THR A 530 1.79 26.29 -26.85
CA THR A 530 2.07 27.48 -26.04
C THR A 530 2.23 27.13 -24.56
N LYS A 531 3.15 27.82 -23.89
CA LYS A 531 3.32 27.71 -22.43
C LYS A 531 2.26 28.55 -21.73
N LYS A 532 1.05 28.00 -21.59
CA LYS A 532 -0.05 28.65 -20.88
C LYS A 532 -0.46 27.87 -19.64
N ALA A 533 -0.85 28.60 -18.61
CA ALA A 533 -1.51 28.08 -17.42
C ALA A 533 -2.90 28.74 -17.33
N LEU A 534 -3.96 27.96 -17.51
CA LEU A 534 -5.32 28.49 -17.49
C LEU A 534 -5.81 28.58 -16.05
N ILE A 535 -6.08 29.78 -15.56
CA ILE A 535 -6.57 30.01 -14.21
C ILE A 535 -8.08 29.77 -14.18
N VAL A 536 -8.51 28.91 -13.25
CA VAL A 536 -9.92 28.74 -12.85
C VAL A 536 -10.15 29.59 -11.58
N PRO A 537 -10.94 30.68 -11.67
CA PRO A 537 -11.22 31.55 -10.53
C PRO A 537 -11.87 30.82 -9.35
N ALA A 538 -11.37 31.11 -8.15
CA ALA A 538 -11.81 30.51 -6.91
C ALA A 538 -12.66 31.46 -6.07
N PHE A 539 -13.74 30.92 -5.53
CA PHE A 539 -14.64 31.59 -4.60
C PHE A 539 -14.76 30.76 -3.32
N GLU A 540 -15.27 31.36 -2.25
CA GLU A 540 -15.55 30.67 -0.98
C GLU A 540 -16.96 30.97 -0.49
N THR A 541 -17.53 30.01 0.23
CA THR A 541 -18.69 30.25 1.08
C THR A 541 -18.31 29.99 2.53
N LEU A 542 -18.95 30.71 3.44
CA LEU A 542 -18.90 30.44 4.89
C LEU A 542 -20.06 29.56 5.36
N ARG A 543 -20.97 29.18 4.44
CA ARG A 543 -22.18 28.41 4.76
C ARG A 543 -21.96 26.93 4.44
N TYR A 544 -22.30 26.05 5.39
CA TYR A 544 -22.25 24.59 5.17
C TYR A 544 -23.25 24.10 4.12
N ARG A 545 -24.35 24.83 3.94
CA ARG A 545 -25.34 24.58 2.90
C ARG A 545 -25.30 25.72 1.89
N LEU A 546 -25.06 25.37 0.64
CA LEU A 546 -24.99 26.29 -0.48
C LEU A 546 -25.84 25.75 -1.62
N ASP A 547 -26.74 26.58 -2.13
CA ASP A 547 -27.33 26.36 -3.45
C ASP A 547 -26.24 26.61 -4.49
N PHE A 548 -25.60 25.52 -4.91
CA PHE A 548 -24.39 25.57 -5.72
C PHE A 548 -24.70 26.27 -7.06
N PRO A 549 -24.05 27.40 -7.36
CA PRO A 549 -24.34 28.15 -8.58
C PRO A 549 -23.90 27.37 -9.82
N LYS A 550 -24.75 27.38 -10.84
CA LYS A 550 -24.50 26.69 -12.12
C LYS A 550 -23.88 27.60 -13.16
N THR A 551 -24.08 28.91 -13.01
CA THR A 551 -23.67 29.92 -14.00
C THR A 551 -22.87 31.05 -13.36
N LYS A 552 -22.08 31.74 -14.19
CA LYS A 552 -21.36 32.96 -13.78
C LYS A 552 -22.32 34.02 -13.21
N SER A 553 -23.48 34.20 -13.84
CA SER A 553 -24.48 35.17 -13.41
C SER A 553 -24.98 34.89 -11.99
N GLU A 554 -25.20 33.61 -11.64
CA GLU A 554 -25.54 33.20 -10.28
C GLU A 554 -24.41 33.46 -9.29
N VAL A 555 -23.15 33.18 -9.67
CA VAL A 555 -21.98 33.52 -8.83
C VAL A 555 -21.94 35.04 -8.57
N ILE A 556 -22.12 35.86 -9.60
CA ILE A 556 -22.13 37.33 -9.47
C ILE A 556 -23.27 37.79 -8.56
N HIS A 557 -24.46 37.19 -8.70
CA HIS A 557 -25.60 37.48 -7.83
C HIS A 557 -25.29 37.13 -6.37
N GLN A 558 -24.72 35.95 -6.11
CA GLN A 558 -24.34 35.51 -4.78
C GLN A 558 -23.19 36.35 -4.17
N LEU A 559 -22.26 36.83 -4.99
CA LEU A 559 -21.23 37.80 -4.57
C LEU A 559 -21.87 39.12 -4.13
N ASN A 560 -22.87 39.63 -4.87
CA ASN A 560 -23.56 40.88 -4.53
C ASN A 560 -24.37 40.75 -3.22
N LEU A 561 -24.89 39.56 -2.94
CA LEU A 561 -25.59 39.25 -1.69
C LEU A 561 -24.65 38.95 -0.52
N GLY A 562 -23.34 38.81 -0.77
CA GLY A 562 -22.36 38.42 0.26
C GLY A 562 -22.47 36.97 0.73
N THR A 563 -23.15 36.10 -0.03
CA THR A 563 -23.25 34.65 0.29
C THR A 563 -22.07 33.86 -0.25
N LEU A 564 -21.45 34.36 -1.33
CA LEU A 564 -20.13 33.99 -1.81
C LEU A 564 -19.17 35.15 -1.64
N LEU A 565 -17.89 34.81 -1.51
CA LEU A 565 -16.78 35.74 -1.39
C LEU A 565 -15.69 35.31 -2.37
N THR A 566 -14.85 36.24 -2.82
CA THR A 566 -13.65 35.84 -3.55
C THR A 566 -12.72 35.11 -2.59
N PHE A 567 -12.10 34.01 -3.03
CA PHE A 567 -11.39 33.11 -2.14
C PHE A 567 -10.30 33.83 -1.33
N ARG A 568 -10.32 33.63 0.00
CA ARG A 568 -9.39 34.22 0.98
C ARG A 568 -9.28 35.75 0.98
N TYR A 569 -10.28 36.49 0.50
CA TYR A 569 -10.21 37.96 0.39
C TYR A 569 -9.93 38.70 1.71
N HIS A 570 -10.26 38.10 2.85
CA HIS A 570 -10.12 38.71 4.18
C HIS A 570 -8.87 38.23 4.93
N VAL A 571 -8.23 37.14 4.49
CA VAL A 571 -7.08 36.51 5.19
C VAL A 571 -5.80 36.62 4.38
N TRP A 572 -5.88 36.42 3.07
CA TRP A 572 -4.71 36.37 2.18
C TRP A 572 -5.03 36.95 0.79
N PRO A 573 -5.27 38.28 0.68
CA PRO A 573 -5.62 38.90 -0.59
C PRO A 573 -4.55 38.70 -1.68
N LYS A 574 -3.27 38.79 -1.31
CA LYS A 574 -2.13 38.66 -2.24
C LYS A 574 -2.13 37.35 -3.02
N GLY A 575 -2.61 36.26 -2.40
CA GLY A 575 -2.66 34.94 -3.05
C GLY A 575 -3.58 34.86 -4.26
N HIS A 576 -4.58 35.73 -4.38
CA HIS A 576 -5.58 35.63 -5.45
C HIS A 576 -5.89 36.95 -6.16
N ALA A 577 -5.49 38.10 -5.60
CA ALA A 577 -5.73 39.42 -6.19
C ALA A 577 -5.29 39.55 -7.68
N PRO A 578 -4.14 38.98 -8.11
CA PRO A 578 -3.72 39.06 -9.52
C PRO A 578 -4.72 38.43 -10.52
N THR A 579 -5.65 37.59 -10.06
CA THR A 579 -6.77 37.08 -10.86
C THR A 579 -7.65 38.21 -11.42
N ASN A 580 -7.65 39.39 -10.78
CA ASN A 580 -8.45 40.55 -11.14
C ASN A 580 -9.95 40.22 -11.23
N PHE A 581 -10.56 39.91 -10.08
CA PHE A 581 -11.98 39.56 -9.99
C PHE A 581 -12.91 40.68 -10.49
N ALA A 582 -12.50 41.94 -10.42
CA ALA A 582 -13.26 43.06 -10.99
C ALA A 582 -13.38 42.92 -12.51
N LYS A 583 -12.27 42.63 -13.20
CA LYS A 583 -12.27 42.31 -14.63
C LYS A 583 -13.01 41.00 -14.92
N TRP A 584 -12.84 39.98 -14.07
CA TRP A 584 -13.55 38.71 -14.22
C TRP A 584 -15.06 38.90 -14.31
N ARG A 585 -15.66 39.78 -13.48
CA ARG A 585 -17.12 39.99 -13.44
C ARG A 585 -17.70 40.40 -14.80
N THR A 586 -16.98 41.19 -15.59
CA THR A 586 -17.45 41.71 -16.89
C THR A 586 -16.86 40.99 -18.09
N ALA A 587 -15.76 40.24 -17.92
CA ALA A 587 -15.09 39.55 -19.01
C ALA A 587 -15.98 38.44 -19.62
N ILE A 588 -16.02 38.37 -20.95
CA ILE A 588 -16.68 37.31 -21.72
C ILE A 588 -15.69 36.40 -22.45
N THR A 589 -14.45 36.87 -22.64
CA THR A 589 -13.34 36.12 -23.24
C THR A 589 -12.19 35.95 -22.24
N PRO A 590 -11.38 34.87 -22.37
CA PRO A 590 -10.17 34.68 -21.57
C PRO A 590 -9.24 35.88 -21.62
N TYR A 591 -8.56 36.18 -20.51
CA TYR A 591 -7.65 37.32 -20.44
C TYR A 591 -6.39 36.99 -19.64
N THR A 592 -5.26 37.53 -20.09
CA THR A 592 -3.97 37.37 -19.43
C THR A 592 -3.87 38.26 -18.19
N VAL A 593 -3.20 37.75 -17.16
CA VAL A 593 -2.80 38.49 -15.96
C VAL A 593 -1.29 38.37 -15.75
N GLN A 594 -0.71 39.38 -15.10
CA GLN A 594 0.70 39.33 -14.72
C GLN A 594 0.81 38.55 -13.40
N TRP A 595 1.84 37.71 -13.31
CA TRP A 595 2.19 37.05 -12.07
C TRP A 595 2.74 38.08 -11.07
N GLU A 596 2.38 37.92 -9.80
CA GLU A 596 2.88 38.73 -8.69
C GLU A 596 3.40 37.82 -7.55
N ALA A 597 4.26 38.36 -6.69
CA ALA A 597 4.75 37.62 -5.54
C ALA A 597 3.60 37.12 -4.66
N ASP A 598 3.74 35.89 -4.17
CA ASP A 598 2.75 35.16 -3.38
C ASP A 598 1.48 34.71 -4.14
N PHE A 599 1.39 34.93 -5.47
CA PHE A 599 0.24 34.50 -6.26
C PHE A 599 0.08 32.98 -6.28
N GLU A 600 -1.15 32.50 -6.02
CA GLU A 600 -1.44 31.10 -5.73
C GLU A 600 -2.73 30.59 -6.42
N PRO A 601 -2.92 30.78 -7.75
CA PRO A 601 -4.13 30.40 -8.46
C PRO A 601 -4.32 28.88 -8.57
N TYR A 602 -5.53 28.48 -8.95
CA TYR A 602 -5.85 27.11 -9.37
C TYR A 602 -5.77 27.04 -10.89
N ILE A 603 -4.91 26.16 -11.41
CA ILE A 603 -4.52 26.19 -12.82
C ILE A 603 -4.77 24.86 -13.53
N VAL A 604 -5.16 24.96 -14.79
CA VAL A 604 -5.02 23.89 -15.78
C VAL A 604 -3.73 24.11 -16.53
N ILE A 605 -2.89 23.09 -16.58
CA ILE A 605 -1.55 23.14 -17.18
C ILE A 605 -1.24 21.79 -17.83
N ARG A 606 -0.23 21.76 -18.72
CA ARG A 606 0.31 20.50 -19.23
C ARG A 606 0.99 19.70 -18.11
N LYS A 607 0.97 18.37 -18.22
CA LYS A 607 1.51 17.45 -17.22
C LYS A 607 3.02 17.52 -17.02
N ASP A 608 3.75 18.12 -17.98
CA ASP A 608 5.20 18.34 -17.93
C ASP A 608 5.59 19.57 -17.11
N CYS A 609 4.66 20.14 -16.34
CA CYS A 609 4.89 21.21 -15.39
C CYS A 609 5.95 20.81 -14.32
N PRO A 610 6.57 21.78 -13.63
CA PRO A 610 7.45 21.47 -12.51
C PRO A 610 6.73 20.64 -11.45
N HIS A 611 7.49 19.78 -10.77
CA HIS A 611 6.98 19.09 -9.58
C HIS A 611 6.94 20.07 -8.39
N TYR A 612 6.09 19.79 -7.41
CA TYR A 612 6.05 20.57 -6.17
C TYR A 612 7.34 20.33 -5.35
N ASP A 613 7.97 21.40 -4.84
CA ASP A 613 9.19 21.27 -4.03
C ASP A 613 8.85 20.66 -2.65
N THR A 614 9.46 19.51 -2.34
CA THR A 614 9.17 18.73 -1.13
C THR A 614 9.83 19.28 0.13
N ARG A 615 10.63 20.37 0.04
CA ARG A 615 11.13 21.08 1.24
C ARG A 615 9.99 21.76 2.01
N PHE A 616 8.89 22.07 1.33
CA PHE A 616 7.71 22.68 1.94
C PHE A 616 6.72 21.59 2.37
N VAL A 617 6.75 21.27 3.66
CA VAL A 617 5.79 20.39 4.34
C VAL A 617 4.84 21.21 5.23
N GLY A 618 3.69 20.62 5.59
CA GLY A 618 2.69 21.28 6.39
C GLY A 618 2.07 22.52 5.73
N PHE A 619 1.86 23.57 6.52
CA PHE A 619 1.23 24.82 6.11
C PHE A 619 2.23 25.89 5.63
N GLY A 620 1.91 26.55 4.51
CA GLY A 620 2.63 27.72 4.00
C GLY A 620 3.64 27.39 2.89
N TRP A 621 3.79 28.30 1.93
CA TRP A 621 4.74 28.23 0.80
C TRP A 621 4.71 26.98 -0.10
N ASN A 622 3.76 26.07 0.13
CA ASN A 622 3.66 24.81 -0.57
C ASN A 622 3.24 24.96 -2.06
N LYS A 623 2.10 25.59 -2.37
CA LYS A 623 1.65 25.83 -3.75
C LYS A 623 2.25 27.12 -4.34
N VAL A 624 2.54 28.12 -3.50
CA VAL A 624 3.20 29.36 -3.93
C VAL A 624 4.54 29.09 -4.60
N SER A 625 5.38 28.20 -4.03
CA SER A 625 6.66 27.83 -4.63
C SER A 625 6.50 27.17 -6.00
N HIS A 626 5.51 26.28 -6.15
CA HIS A 626 5.19 25.66 -7.44
C HIS A 626 4.76 26.69 -8.49
N ILE A 627 3.83 27.61 -8.15
CA ILE A 627 3.40 28.66 -9.09
C ILE A 627 4.55 29.60 -9.45
N MET A 628 5.43 29.92 -8.51
CA MET A 628 6.63 30.72 -8.77
C MET A 628 7.57 30.04 -9.77
N GLU A 629 7.77 28.72 -9.66
CA GLU A 629 8.57 27.98 -10.64
C GLU A 629 7.88 27.90 -12.01
N VAL A 630 6.54 27.77 -12.05
CA VAL A 630 5.76 27.86 -13.30
C VAL A 630 5.98 29.21 -13.99
N ASP A 631 5.93 30.34 -13.26
CA ASP A 631 6.25 31.67 -13.82
C ASP A 631 7.70 31.76 -14.32
N ALA A 632 8.67 31.26 -13.54
CA ALA A 632 10.08 31.25 -13.90
C ALA A 632 10.38 30.43 -15.18
N GLN A 633 9.53 29.47 -15.52
CA GLN A 633 9.58 28.71 -16.78
C GLN A 633 8.96 29.44 -17.99
N GLY A 634 8.46 30.66 -17.79
CA GLY A 634 7.91 31.53 -18.83
C GLY A 634 6.46 31.22 -19.21
N TYR A 635 5.68 30.64 -18.31
CA TYR A 635 4.26 30.40 -18.58
C TYR A 635 3.44 31.70 -18.53
N GLU A 636 2.52 31.84 -19.47
CA GLU A 636 1.51 32.89 -19.48
C GLU A 636 0.27 32.45 -18.68
N PHE A 637 -0.17 33.29 -17.75
CA PHE A 637 -1.35 33.03 -16.91
C PHE A 637 -2.61 33.62 -17.54
N VAL A 638 -3.56 32.76 -17.92
CA VAL A 638 -4.78 33.15 -18.64
C VAL A 638 -6.02 32.82 -17.80
N VAL A 639 -6.77 33.83 -17.38
CA VAL A 639 -7.99 33.66 -16.56
C VAL A 639 -9.19 33.28 -17.42
N LEU A 640 -9.91 32.23 -17.01
CA LEU A 640 -11.12 31.76 -17.67
C LEU A 640 -12.38 32.46 -17.08
N PRO A 641 -13.12 33.26 -17.88
CA PRO A 641 -14.26 34.03 -17.38
C PRO A 641 -15.51 33.19 -17.10
N ASN A 642 -15.63 32.01 -17.74
CA ASN A 642 -16.81 31.12 -17.68
C ASN A 642 -16.47 29.79 -17.00
N ALA A 643 -15.48 29.81 -16.10
CA ALA A 643 -15.09 28.70 -15.24
C ALA A 643 -15.01 29.21 -13.81
N PHE A 644 -15.36 28.36 -12.84
CA PHE A 644 -15.15 28.66 -11.42
C PHE A 644 -15.14 27.39 -10.57
N ILE A 645 -14.51 27.51 -9.40
CA ILE A 645 -14.55 26.53 -8.32
C ILE A 645 -14.94 27.22 -7.01
N ILE A 646 -15.58 26.48 -6.10
CA ILE A 646 -16.02 27.01 -4.81
C ILE A 646 -15.41 26.20 -3.68
N HIS A 647 -14.69 26.87 -2.79
CA HIS A 647 -14.18 26.33 -1.54
C HIS A 647 -15.32 26.12 -0.55
N MET A 648 -15.40 24.91 0.00
CA MET A 648 -16.39 24.52 0.99
C MET A 648 -15.82 24.67 2.41
N PRO A 649 -16.63 25.12 3.39
CA PRO A 649 -16.18 25.25 4.77
C PRO A 649 -15.67 23.93 5.35
N HIS A 650 -14.52 23.98 6.01
CA HIS A 650 -13.93 22.83 6.68
C HIS A 650 -13.18 23.25 7.95
N THR A 651 -12.91 22.29 8.83
CA THR A 651 -12.14 22.53 10.05
C THR A 651 -10.68 22.88 9.72
N PRO A 652 -10.02 23.78 10.48
CA PRO A 652 -8.59 24.05 10.30
C PRO A 652 -7.73 22.81 10.52
N SER A 653 -6.63 22.67 9.76
CA SER A 653 -5.67 21.57 9.92
C SER A 653 -4.80 21.75 11.18
N PHE A 654 -4.15 20.68 11.65
CA PHE A 654 -3.21 20.78 12.76
C PHE A 654 -1.98 21.65 12.43
N ASP A 655 -1.48 21.58 11.19
CA ASP A 655 -0.32 22.36 10.76
C ASP A 655 -0.57 23.87 10.72
N ILE A 656 -1.80 24.33 10.47
CA ILE A 656 -2.11 25.76 10.57
C ILE A 656 -2.04 26.24 12.04
N ALA A 657 -2.39 25.37 12.99
CA ALA A 657 -2.27 25.68 14.40
C ALA A 657 -0.79 25.75 14.82
N LYS A 658 0.03 24.78 14.40
CA LYS A 658 1.49 24.79 14.57
C LYS A 658 2.13 26.05 13.98
N PHE A 659 1.79 26.44 12.76
CA PHE A 659 2.29 27.66 12.12
C PHE A 659 1.96 28.92 12.93
N ARG A 660 0.75 29.01 13.49
CA ARG A 660 0.31 30.17 14.27
C ARG A 660 1.01 30.24 15.64
N SER A 661 1.27 29.09 16.27
CA SER A 661 1.82 29.04 17.62
C SER A 661 3.35 28.99 17.69
N SER A 662 4.02 28.48 16.65
CA SER A 662 5.48 28.28 16.65
C SER A 662 6.22 29.38 15.89
N GLU A 663 7.05 30.14 16.60
CA GLU A 663 7.99 31.08 15.99
C GLU A 663 9.05 30.36 15.16
N THR A 664 9.62 29.27 15.69
CA THR A 664 10.59 28.42 14.98
C THR A 664 10.06 27.94 13.63
N TYR A 665 8.80 27.51 13.56
CA TYR A 665 8.16 27.12 12.30
C TYR A 665 8.21 28.26 11.28
N ARG A 666 7.83 29.47 11.69
CA ARG A 666 7.76 30.66 10.82
C ARG A 666 9.14 31.10 10.35
N THR A 667 10.12 31.10 11.26
CA THR A 667 11.52 31.36 10.93
C THR A 667 12.03 30.36 9.90
N CYS A 668 11.76 29.07 10.10
CA CYS A 668 12.17 28.05 9.14
C CYS A 668 11.51 28.15 7.79
N LEU A 669 10.21 28.43 7.75
CA LEU A 669 9.51 28.64 6.49
C LEU A 669 10.14 29.80 5.71
N GLN A 670 10.56 30.87 6.39
CA GLN A 670 11.25 32.00 5.79
C GLN A 670 12.65 31.61 5.27
N THR A 671 13.44 30.86 6.05
CA THR A 671 14.75 30.35 5.61
C THR A 671 14.62 29.46 4.37
N LEU A 672 13.69 28.50 4.38
CA LEU A 672 13.45 27.58 3.26
C LEU A 672 12.96 28.31 2.01
N LYS A 673 12.16 29.38 2.18
CA LYS A 673 11.75 30.27 1.10
C LYS A 673 12.96 30.94 0.45
N GLU A 674 13.86 31.51 1.23
CA GLU A 674 15.06 32.19 0.72
C GLU A 674 16.02 31.23 0.00
N GLU A 675 16.18 30.02 0.54
CA GLU A 675 16.91 28.94 -0.13
C GLU A 675 16.28 28.57 -1.47
N PHE A 676 14.96 28.37 -1.50
CA PHE A 676 14.22 28.04 -2.73
C PHE A 676 14.38 29.14 -3.79
N GLN A 677 14.23 30.40 -3.39
CA GLN A 677 14.40 31.56 -4.26
C GLN A 677 15.81 31.62 -4.87
N ARG A 678 16.84 31.34 -4.06
CA ARG A 678 18.25 31.27 -4.50
C ARG A 678 18.48 30.12 -5.48
N ASP A 679 17.93 28.95 -5.19
CA ASP A 679 18.03 27.78 -6.08
C ASP A 679 17.33 28.05 -7.42
N LEU A 680 16.15 28.67 -7.38
CA LEU A 680 15.39 29.05 -8.57
C LEU A 680 16.17 30.07 -9.41
N SER A 681 16.83 31.04 -8.77
CA SER A 681 17.69 32.03 -9.44
C SER A 681 18.89 31.40 -10.13
N LYS A 682 19.49 30.38 -9.50
CA LYS A 682 20.59 29.61 -10.11
C LYS A 682 20.10 28.79 -11.30
N LYS A 683 18.89 28.22 -11.20
CA LYS A 683 18.32 27.32 -12.21
C LYS A 683 17.84 28.05 -13.47
N TYR A 684 17.16 29.18 -13.33
CA TYR A 684 16.53 29.91 -14.45
C TYR A 684 17.19 31.25 -14.78
N GLY A 685 18.15 31.70 -13.96
CA GLY A 685 18.80 33.00 -14.09
C GLY A 685 17.97 34.13 -13.46
N PHE A 686 18.67 35.19 -13.04
CA PHE A 686 18.07 36.34 -12.35
C PHE A 686 16.95 37.03 -13.15
N ALA A 687 17.09 37.12 -14.48
CA ALA A 687 16.12 37.80 -15.35
C ALA A 687 14.76 37.08 -15.43
N ALA A 688 14.70 35.78 -15.13
CA ALA A 688 13.46 35.02 -15.13
C ALA A 688 12.61 35.26 -13.87
N LEU A 689 13.13 35.93 -12.85
CA LEU A 689 12.52 36.03 -11.53
C LEU A 689 11.86 37.39 -11.29
N LYS A 690 10.57 37.49 -11.63
CA LYS A 690 9.81 38.74 -11.51
C LYS A 690 9.65 39.26 -10.06
N TYR A 691 9.77 38.40 -9.05
CA TYR A 691 9.66 38.82 -7.64
C TYR A 691 10.82 39.70 -7.17
N MET A 692 11.99 39.61 -7.80
CA MET A 692 13.14 40.46 -7.43
C MET A 692 13.09 41.85 -8.06
N ALA A 693 12.30 42.05 -9.12
CA ALA A 693 12.10 43.37 -9.72
C ALA A 693 11.34 44.35 -8.80
N VAL A 694 10.72 43.86 -7.73
CA VAL A 694 9.96 44.65 -6.75
C VAL A 694 10.84 45.13 -5.57
N GLY A 695 12.02 44.53 -5.34
CA GLY A 695 12.91 44.87 -4.22
C GLY A 695 13.92 46.01 -4.48
N ASN A 696 14.03 46.48 -5.73
CA ASN A 696 14.95 47.55 -6.15
C ASN A 696 14.20 48.80 -6.66
N ARG A 697 12.97 49.05 -6.17
CA ARG A 697 12.25 50.31 -6.41
C ARG A 697 11.78 50.94 -5.10
#